data_AF-A0A178IMX9-F1
#
_entry.id   AF-A0A178IMX9-F1
#
_cell.length_a   1.000
_cell.length_b   1.000
_cell.length_c   1.000
_cell.angle_alpha   90.00
_cell.angle_beta   90.00
_cell.angle_gamma   90.00
#
_symmetry.space_group_name_H-M   'P 1'
#
loop_
_entity.id
_entity.type
_entity.pdbx_description
1 polymer ?
#
loop_
_entity_poly.entity_id
_entity_poly.type
_entity_poly.pdbx_seq_one_letter_code
_entity_poly.pdbx_strand_id
1 'polypeptide(L)'
;MLRFALRVVAACLFFPLASPAASADYTMTVAPNGDVLVVSPDGGRAVFAPVFAVLHAEKNPNLTTRFGKFKDKGLTGEDTGSSYHVLTWGAASKAAKNTGHVADGYDPDSDRGYGSDRTANLFEAGKLTYLRANATRKTGEAGAGRVTWEFPENDQVTLEAVLELSGDGTPPLLKLSARVKQAGWWSFGYVGAPSCSPDELDELWQPLIYTERRFPEDSYLEPAFRCPLATTLVSKGGVTTGVMADPQEFPFQPLPNLDNSRFGVALRNQAGQAQPMLFAPVLGGAGSRLAKDGVFAFTSRLIVSGKTLSATVEEQARRVYGFGDIRRNILGSLNTAFENTVAYGLSEYARFNRELRGFAYDTDVPGSVKNVSALHPLSVALVTDSREIYENLVYPQVEYFISRERFLYSIHLDAKGQGVSTRLGGDGAPLNEYATLYAMTGRRAPFLLQIAKKLQPLTRSINLNAPLRGEFWANSLALYRATGDKKWLERAVRDADDYLKKRVLTRQRTFDDPDSRGMFFWTSYTAQWIELYELYEETGESRFLDAAHDGARIYAQFTHMAPRIPGGDVTVNEDGYAPSYRKSSKQRQYTRIKIAPETVPAWQVSEIGLTPESSVTSRGHRGILLACYAPWMMRIAEKTGDAFLHDIARSAIIGRYTTFPGYHINTARTTAYQKPDFPERPLSELNSTTSLHYNHIWPHIAMLLDYLVADAFEKSRGQVDFPGRYAEGYAYLQQKIYGDRPGKIYGEENLYLWMPRGVVTVTHPELNYITARGENSFHIALANQSKQRVTAQVRLNPALVPWPANVKQVTVELRDAAGHKTAGVLNTAGSVGVDVEPEGLTVVSFRGVTPQVGFQREMVGEGGPRLPGSGSHCELDWRGARAVGLLLGPNEPARIYTYIPDNDREIARCTLNYRQGGGAVAQMEDASYPFEYTVPTKGFEPVAIWFEVELKNGKKEKSPVGQILLK
;
A
#
# COMPACT_ATOMS: atom_id res chain seq x y z
N MET A 1 5.34 49.40 -28.49
CA MET A 1 5.55 49.88 -29.88
C MET A 1 6.86 49.28 -30.35
N LEU A 2 7.06 48.60 -31.48
CA LEU A 2 6.31 48.10 -32.63
C LEU A 2 7.42 47.54 -33.57
N ARG A 3 7.08 46.58 -34.46
CA ARG A 3 7.86 45.99 -35.59
C ARG A 3 8.46 44.62 -35.24
N PHE A 4 7.82 43.47 -35.48
CA PHE A 4 7.17 42.87 -36.68
C PHE A 4 8.11 42.66 -37.88
N ALA A 5 8.39 41.38 -38.16
CA ALA A 5 8.83 40.89 -39.47
C ALA A 5 8.18 39.52 -39.76
N LEU A 6 7.40 39.51 -40.85
CA LEU A 6 6.68 38.38 -41.46
C LEU A 6 7.61 37.24 -41.90
N ARG A 7 7.15 35.99 -41.75
CA ARG A 7 7.48 34.90 -42.68
C ARG A 7 6.22 34.15 -43.10
N VAL A 8 6.21 33.83 -44.38
CA VAL A 8 5.12 33.44 -45.28
C VAL A 8 4.55 32.06 -44.94
N VAL A 9 3.22 31.97 -44.91
CA VAL A 9 2.41 30.74 -44.80
C VAL A 9 2.19 30.18 -46.20
N ALA A 10 2.59 28.92 -46.43
CA ALA A 10 2.11 28.10 -47.53
C ALA A 10 0.88 27.33 -47.02
N ALA A 11 -0.30 27.73 -47.51
CA ALA A 11 -1.57 27.09 -47.20
C ALA A 11 -1.72 25.81 -48.02
N CYS A 12 -1.50 24.65 -47.39
CA CYS A 12 -2.11 23.40 -47.83
C CYS A 12 -3.53 23.34 -47.25
N LEU A 13 -4.53 23.31 -48.14
CA LEU A 13 -5.94 23.12 -47.84
C LEU A 13 -6.18 21.84 -47.02
N PHE A 14 -6.24 21.97 -45.70
CA PHE A 14 -6.93 21.00 -44.86
C PHE A 14 -8.41 21.36 -44.88
N PHE A 15 -9.23 20.52 -45.49
CA PHE A 15 -10.65 20.50 -45.19
C PHE A 15 -10.81 20.23 -43.68
N PRO A 16 -11.53 21.06 -42.92
CA PRO A 16 -11.91 20.68 -41.58
C PRO A 16 -12.96 19.56 -41.76
N LEU A 17 -12.55 18.31 -41.52
CA LEU A 17 -13.52 17.29 -41.17
C LEU A 17 -14.16 17.78 -39.88
N ALA A 18 -15.39 18.29 -39.99
CA ALA A 18 -16.21 18.63 -38.85
C ALA A 18 -16.20 17.41 -37.90
N SER A 19 -15.73 17.61 -36.67
CA SER A 19 -15.90 16.61 -35.62
C SER A 19 -17.39 16.28 -35.54
N PRO A 20 -17.80 15.03 -35.78
CA PRO A 20 -19.20 14.67 -35.58
C PRO A 20 -19.52 14.92 -34.10
N ALA A 21 -20.68 15.51 -33.85
CA ALA A 21 -21.19 15.69 -32.49
C ALA A 21 -21.09 14.35 -31.73
N ALA A 22 -20.60 14.40 -30.49
CA ALA A 22 -20.47 13.22 -29.64
C ALA A 22 -21.81 12.44 -29.60
N SER A 23 -21.77 11.17 -30.00
CA SER A 23 -22.90 10.26 -29.90
C SER A 23 -23.06 9.85 -28.43
N ALA A 24 -24.29 9.69 -27.94
CA ALA A 24 -24.53 9.16 -26.60
C ALA A 24 -24.07 7.69 -26.45
N ASP A 25 -24.00 6.96 -27.56
CA ASP A 25 -23.76 5.53 -27.61
C ASP A 25 -22.61 5.14 -28.55
N TYR A 26 -22.07 3.94 -28.31
CA TYR A 26 -21.17 3.27 -29.23
C TYR A 26 -21.85 3.02 -30.58
N THR A 27 -21.09 3.14 -31.67
CA THR A 27 -21.56 2.77 -33.00
C THR A 27 -20.61 1.78 -33.67
N MET A 28 -21.17 0.96 -34.56
CA MET A 28 -20.44 -0.08 -35.29
C MET A 28 -20.69 0.04 -36.79
N THR A 29 -19.62 0.03 -37.59
CA THR A 29 -19.71 -0.02 -39.05
C THR A 29 -18.88 -1.18 -39.58
N VAL A 30 -19.53 -2.10 -40.30
CA VAL A 30 -18.88 -3.28 -40.91
C VAL A 30 -18.29 -2.91 -42.27
N ALA A 31 -17.01 -3.20 -42.45
CA ALA A 31 -16.29 -3.09 -43.72
C ALA A 31 -16.47 -4.34 -44.59
N PRO A 32 -16.25 -4.26 -45.92
CA PRO A 32 -16.43 -5.40 -46.84
C PRO A 32 -15.58 -6.63 -46.50
N ASN A 33 -14.44 -6.45 -45.84
CA ASN A 33 -13.54 -7.53 -45.42
C ASN A 33 -13.94 -8.16 -44.06
N GLY A 34 -15.08 -7.76 -43.50
CA GLY A 34 -15.62 -8.22 -42.23
C GLY A 34 -15.09 -7.51 -40.99
N ASP A 35 -14.13 -6.60 -41.15
CA ASP A 35 -13.66 -5.77 -40.04
C ASP A 35 -14.77 -4.82 -39.58
N VAL A 36 -14.75 -4.46 -38.29
CA VAL A 36 -15.76 -3.59 -37.69
C VAL A 36 -15.08 -2.35 -37.13
N LEU A 37 -15.40 -1.20 -37.69
CA LEU A 37 -15.09 0.09 -37.09
C LEU A 37 -16.03 0.30 -35.89
N VAL A 38 -15.46 0.40 -34.70
CA VAL A 38 -16.15 0.77 -33.48
C VAL A 38 -15.80 2.23 -33.17
N VAL A 39 -16.83 3.04 -32.91
CA VAL A 39 -16.69 4.43 -32.47
C VAL A 39 -17.32 4.56 -31.09
N SER A 40 -16.54 5.04 -30.13
CA SER A 40 -16.99 5.26 -28.75
C SER A 40 -17.73 6.59 -28.60
N PRO A 41 -18.53 6.77 -27.53
CA PRO A 41 -19.29 8.01 -27.29
C PRO A 41 -18.42 9.27 -27.26
N ASP A 42 -17.18 9.15 -26.78
CA ASP A 42 -16.18 10.22 -26.72
C ASP A 42 -15.44 10.47 -28.06
N GLY A 43 -15.84 9.79 -29.13
CA GLY A 43 -15.30 9.98 -30.48
C GLY A 43 -14.02 9.18 -30.79
N GLY A 44 -13.54 8.34 -29.87
CA GLY A 44 -12.48 7.37 -30.14
C GLY A 44 -12.88 6.39 -31.25
N ARG A 45 -11.94 5.99 -32.11
CA ARG A 45 -12.22 5.16 -33.29
C ARG A 45 -11.18 4.05 -33.42
N ALA A 46 -11.63 2.81 -33.56
CA ALA A 46 -10.75 1.67 -33.78
C ALA A 46 -11.42 0.60 -34.66
N VAL A 47 -10.60 -0.11 -35.43
CA VAL A 47 -11.05 -1.19 -36.32
C VAL A 47 -10.71 -2.53 -35.71
N PHE A 48 -11.72 -3.37 -35.52
CA PHE A 48 -11.61 -4.71 -34.96
C PHE A 48 -11.83 -5.76 -36.04
N ALA A 49 -10.85 -6.63 -36.21
CA ALA A 49 -10.89 -7.73 -37.17
C ALA A 49 -11.57 -8.97 -36.57
N PRO A 50 -12.24 -9.80 -37.40
CA PRO A 50 -12.88 -11.03 -36.95
C PRO A 50 -11.89 -12.20 -36.91
N VAL A 51 -10.81 -12.09 -36.13
CA VAL A 51 -9.70 -13.06 -36.11
C VAL A 51 -9.57 -13.70 -34.73
N PHE A 52 -9.54 -15.03 -34.73
CA PHE A 52 -9.31 -15.86 -33.55
C PHE A 52 -8.09 -16.76 -33.71
N ALA A 53 -7.30 -16.89 -32.65
CA ALA A 53 -6.26 -17.88 -32.47
C ALA A 53 -6.85 -19.09 -31.72
N VAL A 54 -6.74 -20.28 -32.28
CA VAL A 54 -7.20 -21.53 -31.66
C VAL A 54 -5.99 -22.37 -31.27
N LEU A 55 -5.87 -22.69 -29.98
CA LEU A 55 -4.84 -23.58 -29.46
C LEU A 55 -5.47 -24.93 -29.12
N HIS A 56 -4.81 -26.01 -29.53
CA HIS A 56 -5.21 -27.39 -29.26
C HIS A 56 -4.06 -28.23 -28.70
N ALA A 57 -4.34 -29.02 -27.67
CA ALA A 57 -3.45 -30.07 -27.19
C ALA A 57 -4.22 -31.38 -26.93
N GLU A 58 -3.72 -32.50 -27.46
CA GLU A 58 -4.35 -33.82 -27.25
C GLU A 58 -4.22 -34.30 -25.81
N LYS A 59 -3.07 -33.98 -25.18
CA LYS A 59 -2.74 -34.32 -23.80
C LYS A 59 -2.80 -33.08 -22.92
N ASN A 60 -2.87 -33.29 -21.60
CA ASN A 60 -2.80 -32.18 -20.65
C ASN A 60 -1.50 -31.37 -20.89
N PRO A 61 -1.60 -30.06 -21.17
CA PRO A 61 -0.43 -29.22 -21.45
C PRO A 61 0.38 -28.88 -20.18
N ASN A 62 -0.05 -29.40 -19.02
CA ASN A 62 0.51 -29.22 -17.68
C ASN A 62 0.75 -27.74 -17.35
N LEU A 63 -0.33 -26.95 -17.42
CA LEU A 63 -0.34 -25.55 -17.03
C LEU A 63 0.18 -25.38 -15.59
N THR A 64 1.08 -24.43 -15.37
CA THR A 64 1.55 -24.05 -14.04
C THR A 64 2.10 -22.63 -14.02
N THR A 65 2.23 -22.03 -12.84
CA THR A 65 2.90 -20.73 -12.65
C THR A 65 4.38 -20.95 -12.34
N ARG A 66 5.27 -20.18 -12.97
CA ARG A 66 6.74 -20.25 -12.78
C ARG A 66 7.33 -18.86 -12.83
N PHE A 67 8.56 -18.70 -12.35
CA PHE A 67 9.32 -17.47 -12.61
C PHE A 67 9.56 -17.28 -14.12
N GLY A 68 9.24 -16.09 -14.61
CA GLY A 68 9.52 -15.70 -15.99
C GLY A 68 11.02 -15.58 -16.25
N LYS A 69 11.43 -15.78 -17.52
CA LYS A 69 12.77 -15.43 -17.99
C LYS A 69 12.69 -14.03 -18.59
N PHE A 70 13.14 -13.03 -17.85
CA PHE A 70 13.12 -11.64 -18.29
C PHE A 70 14.47 -11.25 -18.89
N LYS A 71 14.47 -10.41 -19.94
CA LYS A 71 15.70 -9.85 -20.52
C LYS A 71 16.15 -8.60 -19.77
N ASP A 72 15.21 -7.89 -19.17
CA ASP A 72 15.45 -6.70 -18.37
C ASP A 72 16.09 -7.04 -17.02
N LYS A 73 17.27 -6.48 -16.77
CA LYS A 73 17.99 -6.65 -15.50
C LYS A 73 17.20 -6.12 -14.30
N GLY A 74 16.32 -5.13 -14.51
CA GLY A 74 15.45 -4.58 -13.46
C GLY A 74 14.37 -5.55 -12.97
N LEU A 75 14.07 -6.61 -13.75
CA LEU A 75 13.25 -7.76 -13.34
C LEU A 75 14.07 -9.00 -12.94
N THR A 76 15.40 -8.87 -12.85
CA THR A 76 16.28 -9.98 -12.43
C THR A 76 17.27 -9.47 -11.38
N GLY A 77 16.93 -9.59 -10.10
CA GLY A 77 17.86 -9.27 -9.02
C GLY A 77 18.83 -10.43 -8.71
N GLU A 78 20.09 -10.10 -8.46
CA GLU A 78 21.10 -11.01 -7.86
C GLU A 78 20.77 -11.36 -6.40
N ASP A 79 19.76 -10.73 -5.82
CA ASP A 79 19.34 -10.90 -4.43
C ASP A 79 17.80 -10.84 -4.33
N THR A 80 17.12 -11.86 -4.88
CA THR A 80 15.67 -12.15 -4.81
C THR A 80 14.65 -11.03 -5.13
N GLY A 81 15.06 -9.82 -5.53
CA GLY A 81 14.19 -8.67 -5.80
C GLY A 81 13.86 -8.49 -7.29
N SER A 82 12.56 -8.41 -7.59
CA SER A 82 11.91 -8.22 -8.91
C SER A 82 11.66 -9.48 -9.75
N SER A 83 11.38 -10.62 -9.11
CA SER A 83 10.80 -11.75 -9.84
C SER A 83 9.29 -11.58 -10.06
N TYR A 84 8.82 -12.01 -11.24
CA TYR A 84 7.40 -12.02 -11.60
C TYR A 84 7.01 -13.39 -12.15
N HIS A 85 5.86 -13.90 -11.69
CA HIS A 85 5.34 -15.18 -12.16
C HIS A 85 4.64 -15.04 -13.50
N VAL A 86 4.84 -16.02 -14.37
CA VAL A 86 4.14 -16.17 -15.64
C VAL A 86 3.55 -17.58 -15.74
N LEU A 87 2.50 -17.72 -16.56
CA LEU A 87 2.00 -19.05 -16.92
C LEU A 87 3.00 -19.75 -17.84
N THR A 88 3.14 -21.07 -17.66
CA THR A 88 3.97 -21.91 -18.52
C THR A 88 3.26 -23.22 -18.86
N TRP A 89 3.61 -23.79 -20.01
CA TRP A 89 3.11 -25.05 -20.54
C TRP A 89 4.27 -25.97 -20.92
N GLY A 90 4.04 -27.28 -20.97
CA GLY A 90 5.05 -28.27 -21.37
C GLY A 90 5.04 -29.52 -20.49
N ALA A 91 6.05 -30.37 -20.62
CA ALA A 91 6.13 -31.60 -19.82
C ALA A 91 6.20 -31.27 -18.31
N ALA A 92 5.59 -32.12 -17.48
CA ALA A 92 5.76 -32.05 -16.03
C ALA A 92 7.23 -32.35 -15.71
N SER A 93 7.97 -31.35 -15.25
CA SER A 93 9.38 -31.54 -14.87
C SER A 93 9.50 -32.37 -13.60
N LYS A 94 10.43 -33.32 -13.55
CA LYS A 94 10.92 -33.89 -12.28
C LYS A 94 11.84 -32.87 -11.60
N ALA A 95 11.29 -31.74 -11.14
CA ALA A 95 12.06 -30.86 -10.28
C ALA A 95 12.46 -31.66 -9.03
N ALA A 96 13.72 -31.57 -8.60
CA ALA A 96 14.15 -32.21 -7.36
C ALA A 96 13.25 -31.71 -6.21
N LYS A 97 12.42 -32.61 -5.67
CA LYS A 97 11.59 -32.35 -4.49
C LYS A 97 12.54 -31.94 -3.37
N ASN A 98 12.56 -30.66 -3.03
CA ASN A 98 13.32 -30.19 -1.89
C ASN A 98 12.32 -29.88 -0.77
N THR A 99 12.54 -30.47 0.39
CA THR A 99 11.65 -30.31 1.55
C THR A 99 11.94 -28.98 2.22
N GLY A 100 11.37 -27.89 1.70
CA GLY A 100 11.53 -26.57 2.28
C GLY A 100 10.57 -25.57 1.64
N HIS A 101 9.36 -25.48 2.17
CA HIS A 101 8.50 -24.32 1.97
C HIS A 101 8.99 -23.28 2.98
N VAL A 102 9.50 -22.13 2.54
CA VAL A 102 9.80 -21.02 3.46
C VAL A 102 8.52 -20.21 3.68
N ALA A 103 8.39 -19.64 4.86
CA ALA A 103 7.15 -19.09 5.40
C ALA A 103 6.60 -17.84 4.67
N ASP A 104 7.30 -17.33 3.67
CA ASP A 104 6.98 -16.14 2.86
C ASP A 104 6.15 -16.45 1.60
N GLY A 105 5.86 -17.72 1.34
CA GLY A 105 5.14 -18.15 0.14
C GLY A 105 6.03 -18.85 -0.90
N TYR A 106 7.31 -19.10 -0.58
CA TYR A 106 8.23 -19.82 -1.45
C TYR A 106 7.85 -21.31 -1.66
N ASP A 107 7.17 -21.66 -2.74
CA ASP A 107 6.87 -23.01 -3.16
C ASP A 107 7.99 -23.58 -4.05
N PRO A 108 8.80 -24.54 -3.55
CA PRO A 108 9.95 -25.08 -4.27
C PRO A 108 9.58 -25.81 -5.57
N ASP A 109 8.31 -26.18 -5.74
CA ASP A 109 7.83 -26.83 -6.94
C ASP A 109 7.52 -25.83 -8.06
N SER A 110 7.37 -24.54 -7.81
CA SER A 110 6.96 -23.51 -8.78
C SER A 110 7.87 -22.27 -8.80
N ASP A 111 8.58 -22.00 -7.72
CA ASP A 111 9.48 -20.86 -7.54
C ASP A 111 10.89 -21.16 -8.06
N ARG A 112 10.92 -21.81 -9.22
CA ARG A 112 12.11 -22.03 -10.03
C ARG A 112 11.80 -21.57 -11.46
N GLY A 113 12.83 -21.16 -12.17
CA GLY A 113 12.73 -20.95 -13.62
C GLY A 113 12.26 -22.25 -14.31
N TYR A 114 11.60 -22.09 -15.46
CA TYR A 114 11.15 -23.23 -16.25
C TYR A 114 12.28 -23.77 -17.16
N GLY A 115 12.38 -25.09 -17.26
CA GLY A 115 13.36 -25.81 -18.09
C GLY A 115 13.09 -25.66 -19.59
N SER A 116 14.00 -26.18 -20.43
CA SER A 116 13.91 -26.14 -21.91
C SER A 116 12.63 -26.77 -22.46
N ASP A 117 12.07 -27.74 -21.75
CA ASP A 117 10.90 -28.52 -22.18
C ASP A 117 9.56 -27.84 -21.84
N ARG A 118 9.63 -26.58 -21.40
CA ARG A 118 8.49 -25.74 -21.05
C ARG A 118 8.63 -24.37 -21.71
N THR A 119 7.50 -23.80 -22.11
CA THR A 119 7.41 -22.47 -22.71
C THR A 119 6.51 -21.57 -21.88
N ALA A 120 6.84 -20.28 -21.85
CA ALA A 120 5.99 -19.21 -21.30
C ALA A 120 5.28 -18.42 -22.41
N ASN A 121 5.59 -18.72 -23.68
CA ASN A 121 4.93 -18.12 -24.84
C ASN A 121 3.57 -18.80 -25.03
N LEU A 122 2.49 -18.02 -24.90
CA LEU A 122 1.12 -18.54 -25.01
C LEU A 122 0.87 -19.22 -26.36
N PHE A 123 1.50 -18.76 -27.45
CA PHE A 123 1.28 -19.27 -28.80
C PHE A 123 1.97 -20.62 -29.04
N GLU A 124 2.89 -21.00 -28.14
CA GLU A 124 3.58 -22.29 -28.15
C GLU A 124 2.95 -23.29 -27.16
N ALA A 125 1.92 -22.88 -26.41
CA ALA A 125 1.26 -23.73 -25.41
C ALA A 125 0.57 -24.97 -25.99
N GLY A 126 0.24 -24.95 -27.28
CA GLY A 126 -0.39 -26.03 -28.03
C GLY A 126 -0.26 -25.80 -29.54
N LYS A 127 -0.90 -26.66 -30.34
CA LYS A 127 -0.98 -26.48 -31.79
C LYS A 127 -1.86 -25.26 -32.10
N LEU A 128 -1.28 -24.26 -32.74
CA LEU A 128 -1.93 -23.00 -33.10
C LEU A 128 -2.53 -23.04 -34.51
N THR A 129 -3.78 -22.59 -34.63
CA THR A 129 -4.48 -22.35 -35.89
C THR A 129 -5.16 -20.98 -35.84
N TYR A 130 -4.99 -20.15 -36.86
CA TYR A 130 -5.73 -18.89 -36.98
C TYR A 130 -6.99 -19.08 -37.83
N LEU A 131 -8.10 -18.52 -37.36
CA LEU A 131 -9.37 -18.50 -38.08
C LEU A 131 -9.83 -17.04 -38.25
N ARG A 132 -10.10 -16.67 -39.49
CA ARG A 132 -10.67 -15.36 -39.85
C ARG A 132 -12.04 -15.58 -40.47
N ALA A 133 -13.03 -14.79 -40.07
CA ALA A 133 -14.34 -14.84 -40.70
C ALA A 133 -14.26 -14.46 -42.18
N ASN A 134 -14.98 -15.18 -43.04
CA ASN A 134 -15.05 -14.92 -44.47
C ASN A 134 -16.38 -14.27 -44.89
N ALA A 135 -17.38 -14.25 -43.99
CA ALA A 135 -18.65 -13.59 -44.20
C ALA A 135 -19.13 -12.91 -42.90
N THR A 136 -19.96 -11.88 -43.07
CA THR A 136 -20.61 -11.18 -41.95
C THR A 136 -22.09 -11.00 -42.24
N ARG A 137 -22.94 -11.43 -41.30
CA ARG A 137 -24.39 -11.23 -41.37
C ARG A 137 -24.82 -10.13 -40.39
N LYS A 138 -25.63 -9.18 -40.87
CA LYS A 138 -26.32 -8.19 -40.04
C LYS A 138 -27.76 -8.66 -39.79
N THR A 139 -28.31 -8.48 -38.59
CA THR A 139 -29.71 -8.81 -38.26
C THR A 139 -30.43 -7.61 -37.59
N GLY A 140 -31.68 -7.32 -38.01
CA GLY A 140 -32.55 -6.22 -37.52
C GLY A 140 -32.93 -5.18 -38.60
N GLU A 141 -34.09 -4.52 -38.47
CA GLU A 141 -34.71 -3.63 -39.50
C GLU A 141 -33.89 -2.40 -39.95
N ALA A 142 -32.73 -2.16 -39.36
CA ALA A 142 -31.71 -1.26 -39.91
C ALA A 142 -30.28 -1.63 -39.48
N GLY A 143 -29.98 -2.91 -39.23
CA GLY A 143 -28.60 -3.46 -39.12
C GLY A 143 -27.58 -2.76 -38.20
N ALA A 144 -27.99 -1.93 -37.24
CA ALA A 144 -27.10 -1.02 -36.52
C ALA A 144 -26.51 -1.55 -35.19
N GLY A 145 -26.99 -2.69 -34.67
CA GLY A 145 -26.64 -3.14 -33.32
C GLY A 145 -26.01 -4.53 -33.18
N ARG A 146 -25.99 -5.36 -34.23
CA ARG A 146 -25.49 -6.75 -34.14
C ARG A 146 -24.85 -7.22 -35.45
N VAL A 147 -23.68 -7.85 -35.31
CA VAL A 147 -22.86 -8.39 -36.39
C VAL A 147 -22.49 -9.82 -36.04
N THR A 148 -22.89 -10.78 -36.88
CA THR A 148 -22.45 -12.17 -36.76
C THR A 148 -21.29 -12.40 -37.73
N TRP A 149 -20.17 -12.87 -37.22
CA TRP A 149 -19.00 -13.32 -37.96
C TRP A 149 -19.09 -14.81 -38.24
N GLU A 150 -19.11 -15.16 -39.53
CA GLU A 150 -19.18 -16.54 -40.01
C GLU A 150 -17.78 -17.00 -40.44
N PHE A 151 -17.32 -18.10 -39.84
CA PHE A 151 -15.99 -18.64 -40.09
C PHE A 151 -16.04 -19.75 -41.15
N PRO A 152 -14.98 -19.89 -41.98
CA PRO A 152 -14.89 -21.00 -42.91
C PRO A 152 -14.94 -22.35 -42.18
N GLU A 153 -15.39 -23.39 -42.88
CA GLU A 153 -15.35 -24.74 -42.33
C GLU A 153 -13.90 -25.12 -41.96
N ASN A 154 -13.74 -25.68 -40.76
CA ASN A 154 -12.47 -26.15 -40.26
C ASN A 154 -12.62 -27.57 -39.69
N ASP A 155 -11.63 -28.43 -39.94
CA ASP A 155 -11.68 -29.85 -39.57
C ASP A 155 -11.66 -30.09 -38.05
N GLN A 156 -11.26 -29.08 -37.27
CA GLN A 156 -11.05 -29.19 -35.83
C GLN A 156 -12.13 -28.50 -35.00
N VAL A 157 -12.71 -27.41 -35.49
CA VAL A 157 -13.66 -26.59 -34.72
C VAL A 157 -14.68 -25.90 -35.64
N THR A 158 -15.90 -25.72 -35.14
CA THR A 158 -16.88 -24.78 -35.70
C THR A 158 -16.95 -23.56 -34.78
N LEU A 159 -16.59 -22.39 -35.28
CA LEU A 159 -16.65 -21.12 -34.55
C LEU A 159 -17.81 -20.26 -35.04
N GLU A 160 -18.48 -19.62 -34.09
CA GLU A 160 -19.42 -18.53 -34.32
C GLU A 160 -19.05 -17.39 -33.36
N ALA A 161 -19.00 -16.17 -33.86
CA ALA A 161 -18.79 -14.99 -33.03
C ALA A 161 -19.81 -13.91 -33.36
N VAL A 162 -20.38 -13.30 -32.33
CA VAL A 162 -21.38 -12.24 -32.46
C VAL A 162 -20.88 -11.01 -31.73
N LEU A 163 -20.71 -9.91 -32.47
CA LEU A 163 -20.43 -8.60 -31.92
C LEU A 163 -21.73 -7.80 -31.85
N GLU A 164 -22.12 -7.32 -30.67
CA GLU A 164 -23.35 -6.56 -30.47
C GLU A 164 -23.16 -5.37 -29.55
N LEU A 165 -23.90 -4.29 -29.81
CA LEU A 165 -23.99 -3.15 -28.89
C LEU A 165 -24.71 -3.60 -27.62
N SER A 166 -24.19 -3.19 -26.45
CA SER A 166 -24.73 -3.61 -25.15
C SER A 166 -26.05 -2.95 -24.77
N GLY A 167 -26.40 -1.82 -25.40
CA GLY A 167 -27.63 -1.05 -25.14
C GLY A 167 -27.60 -0.19 -23.85
N ASP A 168 -26.58 -0.33 -23.01
CA ASP A 168 -26.37 0.44 -21.77
C ASP A 168 -25.21 1.45 -21.89
N GLY A 169 -24.76 1.70 -23.13
CA GLY A 169 -23.65 2.58 -23.46
C GLY A 169 -22.26 2.08 -23.03
N THR A 170 -22.13 0.84 -22.53
CA THR A 170 -20.84 0.19 -22.26
C THR A 170 -20.21 -0.39 -23.55
N PRO A 171 -18.94 -0.81 -23.54
CA PRO A 171 -18.30 -1.29 -24.77
C PRO A 171 -19.01 -2.51 -25.37
N PRO A 172 -19.04 -2.65 -26.71
CA PRO A 172 -19.70 -3.74 -27.42
C PRO A 172 -19.31 -5.14 -26.92
N LEU A 173 -20.29 -6.03 -26.86
CA LEU A 173 -20.16 -7.42 -26.43
C LEU A 173 -19.72 -8.29 -27.61
N LEU A 174 -18.62 -9.01 -27.45
CA LEU A 174 -18.18 -10.06 -28.37
C LEU A 174 -18.44 -11.43 -27.71
N LYS A 175 -19.49 -12.10 -28.19
CA LYS A 175 -19.91 -13.44 -27.76
C LYS A 175 -19.31 -14.48 -28.68
N LEU A 176 -18.53 -15.40 -28.12
CA LEU A 176 -17.94 -16.54 -28.81
C LEU A 176 -18.72 -17.82 -28.48
N SER A 177 -18.94 -18.65 -29.49
CA SER A 177 -19.36 -20.05 -29.38
C SER A 177 -18.44 -20.93 -30.22
N ALA A 178 -17.84 -21.94 -29.61
CA ALA A 178 -16.89 -22.84 -30.25
C ALA A 178 -17.31 -24.30 -30.01
N ARG A 179 -17.59 -25.04 -31.07
CA ARG A 179 -17.84 -26.49 -31.02
C ARG A 179 -16.63 -27.25 -31.55
N VAL A 180 -16.02 -28.09 -30.72
CA VAL A 180 -14.83 -28.86 -31.11
C VAL A 180 -15.22 -30.18 -31.78
N LYS A 181 -14.53 -30.57 -32.85
CA LYS A 181 -14.81 -31.80 -33.61
C LYS A 181 -14.04 -33.01 -33.07
N GLN A 182 -13.14 -32.80 -32.11
CA GLN A 182 -12.37 -33.86 -31.44
C GLN A 182 -12.14 -33.53 -29.95
N ALA A 183 -11.99 -34.57 -29.14
CA ALA A 183 -11.70 -34.41 -27.72
C ALA A 183 -10.27 -33.92 -27.50
N GLY A 184 -10.05 -33.07 -26.51
CA GLY A 184 -8.74 -32.51 -26.20
C GLY A 184 -8.81 -31.32 -25.27
N TRP A 185 -7.71 -30.59 -25.19
CA TRP A 185 -7.58 -29.33 -24.48
C TRP A 185 -7.60 -28.19 -25.49
N TRP A 186 -8.45 -27.20 -25.28
CA TRP A 186 -8.73 -26.12 -26.22
C TRP A 186 -8.63 -24.75 -25.56
N SER A 187 -8.22 -23.75 -26.32
CA SER A 187 -8.26 -22.34 -25.95
C SER A 187 -8.56 -21.51 -27.19
N PHE A 188 -9.43 -20.51 -27.05
CA PHE A 188 -9.85 -19.63 -28.12
C PHE A 188 -9.48 -18.19 -27.75
N GLY A 189 -8.54 -17.61 -28.50
CA GLY A 189 -8.04 -16.26 -28.30
C GLY A 189 -8.62 -15.29 -29.31
N TYR A 190 -9.26 -14.22 -28.85
CA TYR A 190 -9.56 -13.10 -29.73
C TYR A 190 -8.29 -12.27 -29.96
N VAL A 191 -7.88 -12.16 -31.23
CA VAL A 191 -6.62 -11.51 -31.67
C VAL A 191 -6.88 -10.51 -32.81
N GLY A 192 -8.07 -9.92 -32.78
CA GLY A 192 -8.57 -9.00 -33.80
C GLY A 192 -8.51 -7.52 -33.43
N ALA A 193 -8.06 -7.16 -32.23
CA ALA A 193 -7.87 -5.76 -31.86
C ALA A 193 -6.79 -5.09 -32.72
N PRO A 194 -6.79 -3.75 -32.85
CA PRO A 194 -5.69 -3.03 -33.51
C PRO A 194 -4.33 -3.42 -32.94
N SER A 195 -3.35 -3.60 -33.82
CA SER A 195 -1.96 -3.83 -33.44
C SER A 195 -1.06 -2.67 -33.87
N CYS A 196 0.03 -2.44 -33.13
CA CYS A 196 1.06 -1.48 -33.50
C CYS A 196 2.46 -1.93 -33.05
N SER A 197 3.48 -1.27 -33.58
CA SER A 197 4.84 -1.47 -33.08
C SER A 197 4.96 -0.91 -31.65
N PRO A 198 5.67 -1.59 -30.72
CA PRO A 198 5.92 -1.07 -29.38
C PRO A 198 6.59 0.31 -29.34
N ASP A 199 7.34 0.67 -30.39
CA ASP A 199 7.99 1.97 -30.51
C ASP A 199 6.99 3.13 -30.75
N GLU A 200 5.82 2.82 -31.30
CA GLU A 200 4.75 3.78 -31.64
C GLU A 200 3.73 3.97 -30.50
N LEU A 201 3.86 3.24 -29.40
CA LEU A 201 2.95 3.32 -28.26
C LEU A 201 3.10 4.63 -27.51
N ASP A 202 1.97 5.24 -27.16
CA ASP A 202 1.92 6.30 -26.14
C ASP A 202 2.01 5.66 -24.75
N GLU A 203 1.17 4.64 -24.51
CA GLU A 203 1.08 3.91 -23.24
C GLU A 203 0.47 2.52 -23.47
N LEU A 204 0.73 1.58 -22.55
CA LEU A 204 0.14 0.24 -22.53
C LEU A 204 -0.20 -0.19 -21.11
N TRP A 205 -1.14 -1.13 -21.00
CA TRP A 205 -1.38 -1.84 -19.77
C TRP A 205 -1.75 -3.30 -20.00
N GLN A 206 -0.92 -4.21 -19.49
CA GLN A 206 -1.33 -5.56 -19.13
C GLN A 206 -1.29 -5.62 -17.59
N PRO A 207 -2.32 -6.21 -16.93
CA PRO A 207 -2.48 -6.10 -15.49
C PRO A 207 -1.20 -6.34 -14.68
N LEU A 208 -1.05 -5.56 -13.60
CA LEU A 208 0.13 -5.49 -12.74
C LEU A 208 1.32 -4.78 -13.38
N ILE A 209 2.42 -5.46 -13.68
CA ILE A 209 3.74 -4.82 -13.86
C ILE A 209 3.97 -4.18 -15.24
N TYR A 210 3.16 -4.54 -16.24
CA TYR A 210 3.32 -4.02 -17.60
C TYR A 210 2.51 -2.74 -17.75
N THR A 211 3.06 -1.65 -17.26
CA THR A 211 2.49 -0.31 -17.27
C THR A 211 3.39 0.66 -18.03
N GLU A 212 2.92 1.89 -18.24
CA GLU A 212 3.66 2.92 -18.95
C GLU A 212 4.00 2.45 -20.38
N ARG A 213 5.28 2.22 -20.68
CA ARG A 213 5.75 1.62 -21.94
C ARG A 213 6.54 0.33 -21.73
N ARG A 214 6.44 -0.29 -20.56
CA ARG A 214 7.11 -1.55 -20.22
C ARG A 214 6.42 -2.71 -20.93
N PHE A 215 6.85 -3.00 -22.14
CA PHE A 215 6.22 -4.00 -22.99
C PHE A 215 6.70 -5.42 -22.61
N PRO A 216 5.81 -6.43 -22.53
CA PRO A 216 6.21 -7.81 -22.27
C PRO A 216 7.32 -8.29 -23.23
N GLU A 217 8.32 -8.98 -22.68
CA GLU A 217 9.46 -9.50 -23.44
C GLU A 217 9.07 -10.68 -24.36
N ASP A 218 8.01 -11.39 -23.98
CA ASP A 218 7.43 -12.54 -24.66
C ASP A 218 5.89 -12.51 -24.52
N SER A 219 5.18 -13.40 -25.21
CA SER A 219 3.72 -13.50 -25.21
C SER A 219 3.20 -14.13 -23.92
N TYR A 220 3.38 -13.44 -22.80
CA TYR A 220 2.93 -13.88 -21.48
C TYR A 220 1.43 -13.66 -21.31
N LEU A 221 0.73 -14.72 -20.89
CA LEU A 221 -0.69 -14.66 -20.55
C LEU A 221 -0.87 -14.39 -19.06
N GLU A 222 -1.61 -13.33 -18.72
CA GLU A 222 -2.01 -13.00 -17.36
C GLU A 222 -3.36 -13.64 -17.03
N PRO A 223 -3.45 -14.60 -16.08
CA PRO A 223 -4.71 -15.24 -15.74
C PRO A 223 -5.65 -14.30 -14.98
N ALA A 224 -6.97 -14.55 -15.12
CA ALA A 224 -8.03 -13.75 -14.51
C ALA A 224 -7.80 -13.41 -13.03
N PHE A 225 -7.39 -14.37 -12.20
CA PHE A 225 -7.21 -14.14 -10.77
C PHE A 225 -6.12 -13.12 -10.40
N ARG A 226 -5.22 -12.77 -11.33
CA ARG A 226 -4.17 -11.76 -11.11
C ARG A 226 -4.53 -10.40 -11.68
N CYS A 227 -5.65 -10.30 -12.38
CA CYS A 227 -6.08 -9.09 -13.06
C CYS A 227 -6.84 -8.18 -12.08
N PRO A 228 -6.30 -7.01 -11.67
CA PRO A 228 -7.06 -6.07 -10.84
C PRO A 228 -8.27 -5.51 -11.62
N LEU A 229 -8.17 -5.46 -12.95
CA LEU A 229 -9.28 -5.37 -13.89
C LEU A 229 -9.02 -6.33 -15.06
N ALA A 230 -10.03 -7.04 -15.53
CA ALA A 230 -9.88 -8.14 -16.48
C ALA A 230 -9.71 -7.69 -17.95
N THR A 231 -8.72 -6.85 -18.22
CA THR A 231 -8.50 -6.27 -19.56
C THR A 231 -7.02 -6.02 -19.84
N THR A 232 -6.70 -5.83 -21.13
CA THR A 232 -5.46 -5.20 -21.59
C THR A 232 -5.81 -3.96 -22.40
N LEU A 233 -4.97 -2.92 -22.29
CA LEU A 233 -5.16 -1.64 -22.96
C LEU A 233 -3.90 -1.23 -23.73
N VAL A 234 -4.10 -0.57 -24.87
CA VAL A 234 -3.06 0.06 -25.69
C VAL A 234 -3.55 1.45 -26.10
N SER A 235 -2.73 2.47 -25.84
CA SER A 235 -2.94 3.84 -26.30
C SER A 235 -2.00 4.16 -27.47
N LYS A 236 -2.57 4.62 -28.59
CA LYS A 236 -1.82 5.11 -29.75
C LYS A 236 -2.57 6.26 -30.42
N GLY A 237 -1.89 7.38 -30.62
CA GLY A 237 -2.44 8.53 -31.34
C GLY A 237 -3.68 9.12 -30.66
N GLY A 238 -3.71 9.09 -29.32
CA GLY A 238 -4.84 9.59 -28.52
C GLY A 238 -6.07 8.68 -28.47
N VAL A 239 -5.99 7.44 -28.98
CA VAL A 239 -7.05 6.43 -28.85
C VAL A 239 -6.56 5.27 -27.98
N THR A 240 -7.33 4.96 -26.94
CA THR A 240 -7.14 3.78 -26.10
C THR A 240 -8.03 2.65 -26.61
N THR A 241 -7.45 1.47 -26.83
CA THR A 241 -8.16 0.27 -27.28
C THR A 241 -7.88 -0.90 -26.36
N GLY A 242 -8.82 -1.85 -26.27
CA GLY A 242 -8.68 -2.98 -25.37
C GLY A 242 -9.61 -4.14 -25.63
N VAL A 243 -9.31 -5.27 -25.00
CA VAL A 243 -10.19 -6.44 -24.91
C VAL A 243 -10.37 -6.77 -23.44
N MET A 244 -11.62 -6.89 -23.00
CA MET A 244 -12.00 -7.11 -21.61
C MET A 244 -12.89 -8.34 -21.48
N ALA A 245 -12.73 -9.11 -20.41
CA ALA A 245 -13.71 -10.15 -20.07
C ALA A 245 -15.02 -9.49 -19.58
N ASP A 246 -16.18 -10.00 -20.00
CA ASP A 246 -17.43 -9.54 -19.39
C ASP A 246 -17.49 -9.98 -17.90
N PRO A 247 -18.04 -9.17 -16.98
CA PRO A 247 -18.13 -9.53 -15.56
C PRO A 247 -18.78 -10.89 -15.29
N GLN A 248 -19.69 -11.38 -16.14
CA GLN A 248 -20.30 -12.70 -15.98
C GLN A 248 -19.28 -13.84 -16.07
N GLU A 249 -18.16 -13.62 -16.76
CA GLU A 249 -17.11 -14.63 -16.96
C GLU A 249 -16.09 -14.64 -15.81
N PHE A 250 -16.16 -13.67 -14.91
CA PHE A 250 -15.29 -13.54 -13.75
C PHE A 250 -16.11 -13.55 -12.45
N PRO A 251 -16.44 -14.74 -11.92
CA PRO A 251 -17.36 -14.85 -10.78
C PRO A 251 -16.76 -14.26 -9.51
N PHE A 252 -17.62 -13.66 -8.68
CA PHE A 252 -17.21 -13.16 -7.36
C PHE A 252 -16.80 -14.33 -6.46
N GLN A 253 -17.67 -15.31 -6.20
CA GLN A 253 -17.37 -16.50 -5.39
C GLN A 253 -17.19 -17.76 -6.25
N PRO A 254 -16.28 -18.68 -5.89
CA PRO A 254 -15.26 -18.55 -4.83
C PRO A 254 -14.21 -17.48 -5.16
N LEU A 255 -13.38 -17.08 -4.19
CA LEU A 255 -12.28 -16.12 -4.43
C LEU A 255 -11.44 -16.57 -5.63
N PRO A 256 -11.07 -15.67 -6.56
CA PRO A 256 -10.28 -16.04 -7.74
C PRO A 256 -8.96 -16.73 -7.41
N ASN A 257 -8.64 -17.78 -8.15
CA ASN A 257 -7.35 -18.47 -8.13
C ASN A 257 -7.04 -19.06 -9.53
N LEU A 258 -5.91 -19.74 -9.69
CA LEU A 258 -5.56 -20.35 -10.98
C LEU A 258 -6.56 -21.42 -11.43
N ASP A 259 -7.01 -22.27 -10.50
CA ASP A 259 -7.86 -23.43 -10.80
C ASP A 259 -9.25 -23.02 -11.31
N ASN A 260 -9.77 -21.87 -10.88
CA ASN A 260 -11.05 -21.33 -11.31
C ASN A 260 -10.94 -20.20 -12.36
N SER A 261 -9.72 -19.86 -12.81
CA SER A 261 -9.53 -18.84 -13.84
C SER A 261 -9.97 -19.36 -15.21
N ARG A 262 -11.08 -18.80 -15.71
CA ARG A 262 -11.67 -19.17 -17.00
C ARG A 262 -11.03 -18.48 -18.20
N PHE A 263 -10.19 -17.47 -18.01
CA PHE A 263 -9.55 -16.75 -19.11
C PHE A 263 -8.21 -16.14 -18.67
N GLY A 264 -7.46 -15.66 -19.65
CA GLY A 264 -6.31 -14.78 -19.43
C GLY A 264 -6.21 -13.71 -20.51
N VAL A 265 -5.46 -12.65 -20.22
CA VAL A 265 -5.26 -11.51 -21.12
C VAL A 265 -3.78 -11.35 -21.47
N ALA A 266 -3.48 -10.85 -22.67
CA ALA A 266 -2.12 -10.68 -23.15
C ALA A 266 -1.99 -9.49 -24.11
N LEU A 267 -0.80 -8.87 -24.18
CA LEU A 267 -0.52 -7.74 -25.08
C LEU A 267 0.44 -8.05 -26.24
N ARG A 268 1.44 -8.93 -26.07
CA ARG A 268 2.38 -9.24 -27.15
C ARG A 268 1.83 -10.34 -28.03
N ASN A 269 1.48 -10.02 -29.27
CA ASN A 269 1.04 -11.02 -30.25
C ASN A 269 2.22 -11.82 -30.83
N GLN A 270 1.92 -12.84 -31.65
CA GLN A 270 2.94 -13.73 -32.23
C GLN A 270 3.97 -12.97 -33.10
N ALA A 271 3.58 -11.87 -33.73
CA ALA A 271 4.46 -11.02 -34.52
C ALA A 271 5.31 -10.06 -33.67
N GLY A 272 5.19 -10.10 -32.33
CA GLY A 272 5.89 -9.22 -31.41
C GLY A 272 5.32 -7.80 -31.34
N GLN A 273 4.14 -7.56 -31.90
CA GLN A 273 3.44 -6.27 -31.86
C GLN A 273 2.60 -6.15 -30.59
N ALA A 274 2.32 -4.92 -30.18
CA ALA A 274 1.39 -4.62 -29.10
C ALA A 274 -0.04 -4.71 -29.64
N GLN A 275 -0.83 -5.61 -29.07
CA GLN A 275 -2.21 -5.90 -29.47
C GLN A 275 -2.99 -6.42 -28.25
N PRO A 276 -4.08 -5.76 -27.83
CA PRO A 276 -4.95 -6.30 -26.79
C PRO A 276 -5.56 -7.65 -27.19
N MET A 277 -5.38 -8.67 -26.36
CA MET A 277 -5.88 -10.02 -26.61
C MET A 277 -6.47 -10.65 -25.34
N LEU A 278 -7.41 -11.58 -25.53
CA LEU A 278 -8.00 -12.39 -24.47
C LEU A 278 -8.14 -13.83 -24.95
N PHE A 279 -7.70 -14.79 -24.14
CA PHE A 279 -7.80 -16.23 -24.38
C PHE A 279 -8.72 -16.88 -23.37
N ALA A 280 -9.73 -17.60 -23.87
CA ALA A 280 -10.68 -18.34 -23.05
C ALA A 280 -11.04 -19.69 -23.72
N PRO A 281 -11.01 -20.82 -22.97
CA PRO A 281 -10.46 -20.93 -21.63
C PRO A 281 -8.92 -20.82 -21.64
N VAL A 282 -8.26 -20.65 -20.49
CA VAL A 282 -6.80 -20.81 -20.42
C VAL A 282 -6.47 -22.27 -20.75
N LEU A 283 -5.58 -22.51 -21.72
CA LEU A 283 -5.24 -23.88 -22.14
C LEU A 283 -4.67 -24.68 -20.95
N GLY A 284 -5.31 -25.79 -20.57
CA GLY A 284 -4.95 -26.58 -19.38
C GLY A 284 -5.66 -26.18 -18.08
N GLY A 285 -6.40 -25.05 -18.08
CA GLY A 285 -7.19 -24.56 -16.94
C GLY A 285 -8.68 -24.90 -17.00
N ALA A 286 -9.49 -24.23 -16.17
CA ALA A 286 -10.93 -24.47 -16.06
C ALA A 286 -11.66 -24.34 -17.42
N GLY A 287 -12.42 -25.38 -17.79
CA GLY A 287 -13.22 -25.42 -19.01
C GLY A 287 -12.45 -25.74 -20.29
N SER A 288 -11.13 -25.89 -20.25
CA SER A 288 -10.31 -26.15 -21.45
C SER A 288 -10.34 -27.59 -21.95
N ARG A 289 -10.66 -28.58 -21.09
CA ARG A 289 -10.84 -29.97 -21.52
C ARG A 289 -12.25 -30.17 -22.06
N LEU A 290 -12.36 -30.40 -23.37
CA LEU A 290 -13.63 -30.62 -24.05
C LEU A 290 -13.69 -32.03 -24.64
N ALA A 291 -14.86 -32.65 -24.56
CA ALA A 291 -15.16 -33.86 -25.31
C ALA A 291 -15.40 -33.51 -26.80
N LYS A 292 -15.36 -34.52 -27.67
CA LYS A 292 -15.83 -34.36 -29.06
C LYS A 292 -17.26 -33.81 -29.06
N ASP A 293 -17.53 -32.86 -29.95
CA ASP A 293 -18.78 -32.11 -30.10
C ASP A 293 -19.13 -31.21 -28.90
N GLY A 294 -18.23 -31.11 -27.91
CA GLY A 294 -18.34 -30.20 -26.78
C GLY A 294 -18.33 -28.75 -27.23
N VAL A 295 -19.11 -27.92 -26.53
CA VAL A 295 -19.28 -26.49 -26.82
C VAL A 295 -18.67 -25.67 -25.70
N PHE A 296 -17.88 -24.67 -26.07
CA PHE A 296 -17.39 -23.64 -25.18
C PHE A 296 -17.98 -22.29 -25.59
N ALA A 297 -18.43 -21.51 -24.62
CA ALA A 297 -18.95 -20.17 -24.83
C ALA A 297 -18.28 -19.18 -23.88
N PHE A 298 -18.06 -17.95 -24.37
CA PHE A 298 -17.42 -16.88 -23.61
C PHE A 298 -17.82 -15.51 -24.15
N THR A 299 -17.95 -14.54 -23.26
CA THR A 299 -18.26 -13.14 -23.62
C THR A 299 -17.12 -12.22 -23.24
N SER A 300 -16.68 -11.43 -24.21
CA SER A 300 -15.70 -10.36 -24.05
C SER A 300 -16.29 -9.02 -24.47
N ARG A 301 -15.53 -7.95 -24.27
CA ARG A 301 -15.89 -6.57 -24.60
C ARG A 301 -14.77 -5.90 -25.37
N LEU A 302 -15.13 -5.18 -26.43
CA LEU A 302 -14.17 -4.46 -27.28
C LEU A 302 -14.14 -2.98 -26.89
N ILE A 303 -13.06 -2.56 -26.23
CA ILE A 303 -12.92 -1.20 -25.68
C ILE A 303 -12.36 -0.28 -26.76
N VAL A 304 -13.00 0.89 -26.90
CA VAL A 304 -12.47 2.05 -27.62
C VAL A 304 -12.76 3.28 -26.76
N SER A 305 -11.79 4.16 -26.63
CA SER A 305 -11.98 5.44 -25.95
C SER A 305 -11.00 6.47 -26.50
N GLY A 306 -11.44 7.73 -26.60
CA GLY A 306 -10.59 8.90 -26.83
C GLY A 306 -9.94 9.45 -25.55
N LYS A 307 -10.07 8.77 -24.41
CA LYS A 307 -9.46 9.14 -23.13
C LYS A 307 -8.07 8.54 -22.98
N THR A 308 -7.33 9.05 -22.00
CA THR A 308 -6.07 8.46 -21.54
C THR A 308 -6.30 7.06 -20.98
N LEU A 309 -5.25 6.24 -20.94
CA LEU A 309 -5.32 4.87 -20.42
C LEU A 309 -5.89 4.83 -18.99
N SER A 310 -5.38 5.68 -18.08
CA SER A 310 -5.83 5.72 -16.69
C SER A 310 -7.31 6.11 -16.54
N ALA A 311 -7.81 7.03 -17.38
CA ALA A 311 -9.22 7.40 -17.40
C ALA A 311 -10.10 6.31 -18.02
N THR A 312 -9.60 5.56 -19.02
CA THR A 312 -10.28 4.37 -19.54
C THR A 312 -10.35 3.26 -18.49
N VAL A 313 -9.28 3.03 -17.71
CA VAL A 313 -9.29 2.07 -16.58
C VAL A 313 -10.40 2.42 -15.58
N GLU A 314 -10.46 3.68 -15.15
CA GLU A 314 -11.54 4.14 -14.26
C GLU A 314 -12.92 3.91 -14.87
N GLU A 315 -13.12 4.34 -16.12
CA GLU A 315 -14.42 4.21 -16.78
C GLU A 315 -14.88 2.76 -16.83
N GLN A 316 -14.00 1.83 -17.21
CA GLN A 316 -14.36 0.43 -17.29
C GLN A 316 -14.54 -0.22 -15.91
N ALA A 317 -13.72 0.16 -14.92
CA ALA A 317 -13.93 -0.27 -13.54
C ALA A 317 -15.32 0.13 -13.03
N ARG A 318 -15.73 1.39 -13.25
CA ARG A 318 -17.03 1.92 -12.78
C ARG A 318 -18.21 1.39 -13.60
N ARG A 319 -18.16 1.51 -14.93
CA ARG A 319 -19.32 1.21 -15.80
C ARG A 319 -19.50 -0.28 -16.08
N VAL A 320 -18.40 -1.02 -16.23
CA VAL A 320 -18.45 -2.45 -16.55
C VAL A 320 -18.31 -3.31 -15.30
N TYR A 321 -17.36 -3.04 -14.41
CA TYR A 321 -17.18 -3.86 -13.20
C TYR A 321 -17.95 -3.36 -11.97
N GLY A 322 -18.61 -2.20 -12.04
CA GLY A 322 -19.44 -1.67 -10.96
C GLY A 322 -18.64 -1.15 -9.77
N PHE A 323 -17.36 -0.80 -9.95
CA PHE A 323 -16.55 -0.18 -8.91
C PHE A 323 -17.13 1.18 -8.50
N GLY A 324 -17.15 1.45 -7.20
CA GLY A 324 -17.52 2.74 -6.62
C GLY A 324 -17.42 2.70 -5.11
N ASP A 325 -17.73 3.81 -4.45
CA ASP A 325 -17.78 3.83 -2.99
C ASP A 325 -18.97 3.01 -2.48
N ILE A 326 -18.66 1.83 -1.95
CA ILE A 326 -19.62 0.85 -1.40
C ILE A 326 -19.44 0.64 0.10
N ARG A 327 -18.40 1.23 0.71
CA ARG A 327 -18.03 0.94 2.09
C ARG A 327 -18.77 1.86 3.05
N ARG A 328 -19.10 1.29 4.21
CA ARG A 328 -19.68 1.96 5.36
C ARG A 328 -19.27 1.23 6.63
N ASN A 329 -19.33 1.88 7.78
CA ASN A 329 -19.02 1.21 9.04
C ASN A 329 -20.11 0.20 9.39
N ILE A 330 -19.72 -0.99 9.88
CA ILE A 330 -20.66 -2.08 10.17
C ILE A 330 -20.54 -2.61 11.59
N LEU A 331 -19.37 -3.10 11.97
CA LEU A 331 -19.12 -3.73 13.26
C LEU A 331 -18.68 -2.73 14.35
N GLY A 332 -18.43 -1.48 13.94
CA GLY A 332 -17.95 -0.40 14.79
C GLY A 332 -17.41 0.74 13.94
N SER A 333 -17.14 1.89 14.56
CA SER A 333 -16.47 3.00 13.89
C SER A 333 -14.98 2.70 13.71
N LEU A 334 -14.34 3.44 12.81
CA LEU A 334 -12.88 3.37 12.63
C LEU A 334 -12.14 3.81 13.90
N ASN A 335 -12.73 4.68 14.72
CA ASN A 335 -12.21 5.05 16.04
C ASN A 335 -12.17 3.86 17.00
N THR A 336 -13.24 3.06 17.06
CA THR A 336 -13.24 1.83 17.86
C THR A 336 -12.17 0.86 17.37
N ALA A 337 -12.02 0.70 16.04
CA ALA A 337 -10.97 -0.13 15.48
C ALA A 337 -9.56 0.38 15.84
N PHE A 338 -9.33 1.69 15.76
CA PHE A 338 -8.09 2.33 16.18
C PHE A 338 -7.79 2.07 17.67
N GLU A 339 -8.72 2.37 18.57
CA GLU A 339 -8.53 2.17 20.02
C GLU A 339 -8.29 0.70 20.38
N ASN A 340 -9.02 -0.23 19.77
CA ASN A 340 -8.82 -1.67 19.98
C ASN A 340 -7.44 -2.13 19.48
N THR A 341 -7.01 -1.62 18.32
CA THR A 341 -5.69 -1.96 17.76
C THR A 341 -4.55 -1.40 18.61
N VAL A 342 -4.70 -0.19 19.17
CA VAL A 342 -3.76 0.37 20.14
C VAL A 342 -3.68 -0.50 21.40
N ALA A 343 -4.82 -0.90 21.95
CA ALA A 343 -4.87 -1.79 23.11
C ALA A 343 -4.19 -3.14 22.81
N TYR A 344 -4.45 -3.71 21.64
CA TYR A 344 -3.76 -4.92 21.17
C TYR A 344 -2.24 -4.72 21.07
N GLY A 345 -1.78 -3.60 20.50
CA GLY A 345 -0.36 -3.28 20.32
C GLY A 345 0.44 -3.12 21.62
N LEU A 346 -0.24 -2.89 22.74
CA LEU A 346 0.34 -2.85 24.10
C LEU A 346 0.23 -4.18 24.86
N SER A 347 -0.58 -5.11 24.36
CA SER A 347 -0.76 -6.43 25.00
C SER A 347 0.43 -7.36 24.77
N GLU A 348 0.50 -8.45 25.55
CA GLU A 348 1.48 -9.52 25.34
C GLU A 348 1.34 -10.21 23.97
N TYR A 349 0.14 -10.19 23.38
CA TYR A 349 -0.12 -10.76 22.06
C TYR A 349 0.57 -9.99 20.94
N ALA A 350 0.96 -8.73 21.15
CA ALA A 350 1.74 -7.97 20.18
C ALA A 350 3.20 -8.44 20.09
N ARG A 351 3.68 -9.28 21.01
CA ARG A 351 5.03 -9.89 20.99
C ARG A 351 6.18 -8.87 20.87
N PHE A 352 6.08 -7.74 21.56
CA PHE A 352 7.22 -6.86 21.73
C PHE A 352 8.23 -7.48 22.71
N ASN A 353 9.44 -7.77 22.24
CA ASN A 353 10.54 -8.25 23.08
C ASN A 353 11.27 -7.04 23.65
N ARG A 354 11.15 -6.83 24.98
CA ARG A 354 11.77 -5.69 25.68
C ARG A 354 13.29 -5.75 25.70
N GLU A 355 13.88 -6.93 25.87
CA GLU A 355 15.33 -7.13 25.92
C GLU A 355 15.97 -6.81 24.57
N LEU A 356 15.35 -7.27 23.47
CA LEU A 356 15.84 -7.01 22.12
C LEU A 356 15.29 -5.72 21.50
N ARG A 357 14.41 -5.01 22.22
CA ARG A 357 13.84 -3.71 21.87
C ARG A 357 13.10 -3.71 20.52
N GLY A 358 12.39 -4.79 20.20
CA GLY A 358 11.68 -4.91 18.94
C GLY A 358 10.60 -6.00 18.91
N PHE A 359 9.77 -5.97 17.87
CA PHE A 359 8.70 -6.96 17.69
C PHE A 359 9.24 -8.29 17.18
N ALA A 360 8.79 -9.39 17.77
CA ALA A 360 9.18 -10.72 17.31
C ALA A 360 8.88 -10.91 15.82
N TYR A 361 9.79 -11.56 15.10
CA TYR A 361 9.67 -11.82 13.67
C TYR A 361 9.56 -13.34 13.38
N ASP A 362 8.82 -14.03 14.26
CA ASP A 362 8.74 -15.49 14.32
C ASP A 362 8.17 -16.17 13.09
N THR A 363 7.37 -15.43 12.30
CA THR A 363 6.75 -15.96 11.09
C THR A 363 7.80 -16.31 10.04
N ASP A 364 8.79 -15.44 9.82
CA ASP A 364 9.76 -15.56 8.72
C ASP A 364 11.17 -15.92 9.20
N VAL A 365 11.64 -15.29 10.28
CA VAL A 365 12.98 -15.53 10.85
C VAL A 365 12.84 -15.75 12.37
N PRO A 366 12.53 -16.98 12.81
CA PRO A 366 12.36 -17.29 14.24
C PRO A 366 13.55 -16.87 15.10
N GLY A 367 13.28 -16.33 16.29
CA GLY A 367 14.34 -15.86 17.21
C GLY A 367 14.96 -14.52 16.81
N SER A 368 14.30 -13.75 15.95
CA SER A 368 14.71 -12.40 15.58
C SER A 368 13.61 -11.38 15.91
N VAL A 369 14.00 -10.10 15.94
CA VAL A 369 13.09 -8.97 16.10
C VAL A 369 13.21 -7.99 14.95
N LYS A 370 12.11 -7.32 14.61
CA LYS A 370 12.03 -6.34 13.54
C LYS A 370 11.26 -5.10 13.97
N ASN A 371 11.79 -3.92 13.66
CA ASN A 371 11.10 -2.64 13.84
C ASN A 371 10.90 -1.96 12.49
N VAL A 372 9.82 -1.20 12.33
CA VAL A 372 9.55 -0.43 11.11
C VAL A 372 9.98 1.01 11.27
N SER A 373 9.60 1.64 12.38
CA SER A 373 9.90 3.03 12.70
C SER A 373 9.50 3.33 14.15
N ALA A 374 10.30 4.13 14.85
CA ALA A 374 9.97 4.66 16.18
C ALA A 374 9.01 5.85 16.08
N LEU A 375 8.90 6.46 14.90
CA LEU A 375 7.97 7.56 14.63
C LEU A 375 6.51 7.14 14.67
N HIS A 376 6.18 5.93 14.21
CA HIS A 376 4.80 5.41 14.26
C HIS A 376 4.24 5.38 15.69
N PRO A 377 4.87 4.69 16.67
CA PRO A 377 4.40 4.75 18.06
C PRO A 377 4.57 6.14 18.69
N LEU A 378 5.56 6.97 18.29
CA LEU A 378 5.71 8.33 18.83
C LEU A 378 4.51 9.20 18.48
N SER A 379 4.08 9.16 17.22
CA SER A 379 2.86 9.83 16.76
C SER A 379 1.65 9.44 17.60
N VAL A 380 1.47 8.13 17.80
CA VAL A 380 0.32 7.60 18.52
C VAL A 380 0.42 7.98 20.00
N ALA A 381 1.61 7.94 20.60
CA ALA A 381 1.83 8.36 21.98
C ALA A 381 1.45 9.83 22.20
N LEU A 382 1.86 10.71 21.29
CA LEU A 382 1.54 12.13 21.37
C LEU A 382 0.04 12.38 21.20
N VAL A 383 -0.60 11.76 20.20
CA VAL A 383 -2.02 11.97 19.93
C VAL A 383 -2.90 11.33 20.99
N THR A 384 -2.56 10.14 21.49
CA THR A 384 -3.34 9.44 22.54
C THR A 384 -2.97 9.86 23.96
N ASP A 385 -2.05 10.82 24.11
CA ASP A 385 -1.58 11.33 25.40
C ASP A 385 -1.01 10.23 26.31
N SER A 386 -0.30 9.26 25.72
CA SER A 386 0.10 8.01 26.37
C SER A 386 1.61 7.96 26.65
N ARG A 387 1.96 8.20 27.92
CA ARG A 387 3.32 7.94 28.43
C ARG A 387 3.70 6.46 28.31
N GLU A 388 2.74 5.55 28.43
CA GLU A 388 3.00 4.11 28.35
C GLU A 388 3.56 3.70 26.99
N ILE A 389 2.96 4.17 25.89
CA ILE A 389 3.46 3.89 24.52
C ILE A 389 4.87 4.46 24.37
N TYR A 390 5.10 5.67 24.87
CA TYR A 390 6.40 6.32 24.78
C TYR A 390 7.50 5.55 25.51
N GLU A 391 7.27 5.18 26.77
CA GLU A 391 8.26 4.47 27.59
C GLU A 391 8.50 3.04 27.11
N ASN A 392 7.43 2.32 26.76
CA ASN A 392 7.55 0.89 26.46
C ASN A 392 7.91 0.61 25.00
N LEU A 393 7.72 1.55 24.08
CA LEU A 393 7.90 1.31 22.64
C LEU A 393 8.74 2.36 21.93
N VAL A 394 8.48 3.66 22.15
CA VAL A 394 9.20 4.71 21.42
C VAL A 394 10.67 4.75 21.82
N TYR A 395 10.95 4.92 23.11
CA TYR A 395 12.33 4.98 23.60
C TYR A 395 13.14 3.74 23.22
N PRO A 396 12.65 2.51 23.49
CA PRO A 396 13.35 1.29 23.10
C PRO A 396 13.64 1.20 21.60
N GLN A 397 12.71 1.62 20.73
CA GLN A 397 12.92 1.60 19.28
C GLN A 397 13.90 2.68 18.80
N VAL A 398 13.92 3.86 19.42
CA VAL A 398 14.96 4.87 19.15
C VAL A 398 16.34 4.30 19.49
N GLU A 399 16.47 3.67 20.65
CA GLU A 399 17.71 3.04 21.08
C GLU A 399 18.10 1.84 20.19
N TYR A 400 17.12 1.05 19.74
CA TYR A 400 17.32 0.00 18.73
C TYR A 400 17.96 0.56 17.46
N PHE A 401 17.43 1.64 16.89
CA PHE A 401 17.98 2.23 15.68
C PHE A 401 19.32 2.95 15.87
N ILE A 402 19.68 3.31 17.11
CA ILE A 402 21.01 3.86 17.43
C ILE A 402 22.07 2.76 17.47
N SER A 403 21.72 1.54 17.91
CA SER A 403 22.68 0.46 18.12
C SER A 403 22.67 -0.61 17.04
N ARG A 404 21.52 -1.00 16.49
CA ARG A 404 21.45 -2.01 15.41
C ARG A 404 21.72 -1.34 14.08
N GLU A 405 22.31 -2.08 13.15
CA GLU A 405 22.64 -1.58 11.79
C GLU A 405 21.56 -1.87 10.74
N ARG A 406 20.51 -2.63 11.10
CA ARG A 406 19.44 -3.05 10.19
C ARG A 406 18.09 -3.06 10.91
N PHE A 407 17.00 -3.09 10.14
CA PHE A 407 15.65 -3.24 10.68
C PHE A 407 15.38 -4.61 11.33
N LEU A 408 16.10 -5.66 10.92
CA LEU A 408 15.94 -7.04 11.37
C LEU A 408 17.20 -7.50 12.11
N TYR A 409 17.01 -7.98 13.34
CA TYR A 409 18.10 -8.31 14.25
C TYR A 409 17.88 -9.64 14.98
N SER A 410 18.93 -10.44 15.13
CA SER A 410 18.93 -11.64 15.99
C SER A 410 20.21 -11.73 16.82
N ILE A 411 20.11 -12.34 17.99
CA ILE A 411 21.28 -12.74 18.79
C ILE A 411 21.90 -14.05 18.30
N HIS A 412 21.17 -14.83 17.49
CA HIS A 412 21.63 -16.10 16.96
C HIS A 412 22.50 -15.90 15.72
N LEU A 413 23.79 -16.20 15.83
CA LEU A 413 24.78 -15.94 14.76
C LEU A 413 24.60 -16.83 13.53
N ASP A 414 23.86 -17.92 13.66
CA ASP A 414 23.45 -18.80 12.59
C ASP A 414 22.09 -18.41 11.98
N ALA A 415 21.45 -17.34 12.48
CA ALA A 415 20.24 -16.79 11.88
C ALA A 415 20.53 -16.39 10.42
N LYS A 416 19.65 -16.85 9.53
CA LYS A 416 19.72 -16.59 8.09
C LYS A 416 18.35 -16.18 7.58
N GLY A 417 18.33 -15.47 6.46
CA GLY A 417 17.11 -15.04 5.78
C GLY A 417 16.80 -13.55 5.96
N GLN A 418 16.17 -12.97 4.94
CA GLN A 418 15.70 -11.58 4.90
C GLN A 418 16.70 -10.50 5.35
N GLY A 419 18.01 -10.74 5.15
CA GLY A 419 19.06 -9.80 5.55
C GLY A 419 19.15 -9.55 7.05
N VAL A 420 18.82 -10.56 7.90
CA VAL A 420 19.00 -10.48 9.35
C VAL A 420 20.45 -10.13 9.70
N SER A 421 20.64 -9.18 10.61
CA SER A 421 21.96 -8.88 11.20
C SER A 421 22.01 -9.33 12.64
N THR A 422 23.23 -9.63 13.11
CA THR A 422 23.53 -9.90 14.51
C THR A 422 24.42 -8.84 15.12
N ARG A 423 24.72 -7.77 14.38
CA ARG A 423 25.68 -6.73 14.76
C ARG A 423 24.99 -5.52 15.35
N LEU A 424 25.63 -4.93 16.36
CA LEU A 424 25.29 -3.59 16.86
C LEU A 424 26.16 -2.52 16.18
N GLY A 425 26.05 -2.41 14.85
CA GLY A 425 26.84 -1.45 14.05
C GLY A 425 26.33 0.00 14.11
N GLY A 426 25.12 0.21 14.60
CA GLY A 426 24.42 1.49 14.68
C GLY A 426 23.86 2.00 13.35
N ASP A 427 23.19 3.14 13.43
CA ASP A 427 22.55 3.82 12.30
C ASP A 427 21.51 2.95 11.56
N GLY A 428 20.74 2.10 12.25
CA GLY A 428 19.87 1.08 11.64
C GLY A 428 18.59 1.56 10.95
N ALA A 429 18.34 2.87 10.87
CA ALA A 429 17.17 3.46 10.22
C ALA A 429 17.52 4.30 8.98
N PRO A 430 16.54 4.66 8.14
CA PRO A 430 16.70 5.64 7.07
C PRO A 430 17.09 7.02 7.60
N LEU A 431 17.69 7.86 6.74
CA LEU A 431 18.02 9.25 7.08
C LEU A 431 16.80 10.04 7.56
N ASN A 432 15.65 9.84 6.90
CA ASN A 432 14.41 10.51 7.25
C ASN A 432 13.99 10.23 8.71
N GLU A 433 14.14 8.99 9.19
CA GLU A 433 13.80 8.62 10.58
C GLU A 433 14.51 9.54 11.58
N TYR A 434 15.83 9.67 11.47
CA TYR A 434 16.63 10.49 12.38
C TYR A 434 16.33 11.98 12.27
N ALA A 435 16.16 12.49 11.04
CA ALA A 435 15.83 13.89 10.80
C ALA A 435 14.45 14.24 11.39
N THR A 436 13.47 13.36 11.21
CA THR A 436 12.10 13.54 11.71
C THR A 436 12.03 13.35 13.23
N LEU A 437 12.72 12.37 13.81
CA LEU A 437 12.84 12.22 15.27
C LEU A 437 13.46 13.47 15.90
N TYR A 438 14.54 13.99 15.33
CA TYR A 438 15.15 15.25 15.80
C TYR A 438 14.15 16.41 15.77
N ALA A 439 13.35 16.52 14.72
CA ALA A 439 12.37 17.59 14.60
C ALA A 439 11.19 17.43 15.58
N MET A 440 10.59 16.24 15.70
CA MET A 440 9.45 15.97 16.58
C MET A 440 9.77 16.09 18.06
N THR A 441 11.03 15.84 18.44
CA THR A 441 11.50 15.90 19.83
C THR A 441 12.02 17.30 20.23
N GLY A 442 11.63 18.34 19.47
CA GLY A 442 11.97 19.72 19.76
C GLY A 442 13.42 20.10 19.46
N ARG A 443 14.13 19.33 18.62
CA ARG A 443 15.52 19.58 18.23
C ARG A 443 16.49 19.53 19.43
N ARG A 444 16.28 18.57 20.33
CA ARG A 444 16.97 18.47 21.64
C ARG A 444 18.05 17.41 21.74
N ALA A 445 18.10 16.47 20.79
CA ALA A 445 19.15 15.45 20.69
C ALA A 445 19.98 15.63 19.40
N PRO A 446 21.03 16.48 19.40
CA PRO A 446 21.82 16.82 18.21
C PRO A 446 22.43 15.62 17.48
N PHE A 447 22.71 14.54 18.21
CA PHE A 447 23.24 13.30 17.65
C PHE A 447 22.36 12.72 16.52
N LEU A 448 21.03 12.81 16.64
CA LEU A 448 20.11 12.34 15.59
C LEU A 448 20.30 13.12 14.28
N LEU A 449 20.45 14.45 14.36
CA LEU A 449 20.75 15.27 13.18
C LEU A 449 22.14 14.99 12.61
N GLN A 450 23.12 14.68 13.46
CA GLN A 450 24.47 14.30 13.02
C GLN A 450 24.44 13.00 12.22
N ILE A 451 23.72 11.98 12.68
CA ILE A 451 23.51 10.74 11.91
C ILE A 451 22.81 11.06 10.58
N ALA A 452 21.72 11.83 10.59
CA ALA A 452 21.02 12.17 9.36
C ALA A 452 21.95 12.82 8.32
N LYS A 453 22.79 13.77 8.75
CA LYS A 453 23.79 14.41 7.87
C LYS A 453 24.88 13.44 7.42
N LYS A 454 25.36 12.55 8.30
CA LYS A 454 26.34 11.50 7.98
C LYS A 454 25.82 10.53 6.92
N LEU A 455 24.52 10.22 6.94
CA LEU A 455 23.89 9.32 5.98
C LEU A 455 23.63 9.96 4.61
N GLN A 456 23.58 11.30 4.52
CA GLN A 456 23.23 12.01 3.28
C GLN A 456 24.10 11.64 2.06
N PRO A 457 25.43 11.45 2.15
CA PRO A 457 26.24 11.05 1.00
C PRO A 457 26.37 9.53 0.81
N LEU A 458 25.68 8.70 1.62
CA LEU A 458 25.90 7.25 1.65
C LEU A 458 24.76 6.49 0.97
N THR A 459 25.11 5.40 0.27
CA THR A 459 24.16 4.35 -0.12
C THR A 459 24.35 3.15 0.79
N ARG A 460 23.27 2.61 1.35
CA ARG A 460 23.32 1.47 2.29
C ARG A 460 22.22 0.47 2.03
N SER A 461 22.37 -0.74 2.56
CA SER A 461 21.32 -1.76 2.57
C SER A 461 20.97 -2.09 4.01
N ILE A 462 19.78 -1.67 4.45
CA ILE A 462 19.31 -1.85 5.85
C ILE A 462 18.06 -2.73 5.96
N ASN A 463 17.32 -2.92 4.86
CA ASN A 463 16.20 -3.87 4.75
C ASN A 463 16.47 -4.82 3.57
N LEU A 464 16.36 -6.13 3.79
CA LEU A 464 16.66 -7.14 2.77
C LEU A 464 18.04 -6.91 2.13
N ASN A 465 18.12 -6.71 0.82
CA ASN A 465 19.36 -6.35 0.15
C ASN A 465 19.22 -5.08 -0.72
N ALA A 466 18.17 -4.29 -0.47
CA ALA A 466 17.83 -3.13 -1.29
C ALA A 466 18.73 -1.91 -1.02
N PRO A 467 19.26 -1.24 -2.06
CA PRO A 467 20.04 -0.02 -1.90
C PRO A 467 19.13 1.16 -1.53
N LEU A 468 19.49 1.85 -0.45
CA LEU A 468 18.86 3.09 0.02
C LEU A 468 19.85 4.23 -0.16
N ARG A 469 19.53 5.16 -1.08
CA ARG A 469 20.35 6.31 -1.46
C ARG A 469 20.13 7.49 -0.52
N GLY A 470 21.13 7.85 0.27
CA GLY A 470 21.09 9.01 1.15
C GLY A 470 20.94 10.34 0.41
N GLU A 471 21.45 10.42 -0.83
CA GLU A 471 21.41 11.63 -1.64
C GLU A 471 20.10 11.86 -2.38
N PHE A 472 19.14 10.94 -2.24
CA PHE A 472 17.81 11.09 -2.80
C PHE A 472 17.14 12.40 -2.34
N TRP A 473 16.46 13.10 -3.25
CA TRP A 473 15.99 14.46 -3.02
C TRP A 473 15.01 14.58 -1.83
N ALA A 474 14.21 13.54 -1.56
CA ALA A 474 13.31 13.52 -0.41
C ALA A 474 14.06 13.57 0.94
N ASN A 475 15.30 13.07 0.99
CA ASN A 475 16.16 13.21 2.17
C ASN A 475 16.68 14.64 2.35
N SER A 476 16.84 15.39 1.26
CA SER A 476 17.14 16.83 1.35
C SER A 476 15.94 17.59 1.92
N LEU A 477 14.71 17.25 1.53
CA LEU A 477 13.49 17.80 2.14
C LEU A 477 13.42 17.48 3.65
N ALA A 478 13.77 16.26 4.06
CA ALA A 478 13.85 15.88 5.47
C ALA A 478 14.87 16.73 6.26
N LEU A 479 16.05 16.96 5.69
CA LEU A 479 17.07 17.83 6.29
C LEU A 479 16.63 19.29 6.38
N TYR A 480 15.92 19.81 5.36
CA TYR A 480 15.32 21.14 5.42
C TYR A 480 14.34 21.25 6.59
N ARG A 481 13.39 20.33 6.72
CA ARG A 481 12.40 20.33 7.82
C ARG A 481 13.05 20.19 9.20
N ALA A 482 14.14 19.45 9.30
CA ALA A 482 14.90 19.29 10.53
C ALA A 482 15.71 20.54 10.92
N THR A 483 16.24 21.29 9.95
CA THR A 483 17.23 22.36 10.18
C THR A 483 16.72 23.78 9.93
N GLY A 484 15.75 23.95 9.04
CA GLY A 484 15.34 25.25 8.47
C GLY A 484 16.33 25.83 7.43
N ASP A 485 17.40 25.12 7.09
CA ASP A 485 18.43 25.60 6.15
C ASP A 485 17.94 25.46 4.70
N LYS A 486 17.64 26.60 4.07
CA LYS A 486 17.02 26.71 2.73
C LYS A 486 17.82 26.00 1.64
N LYS A 487 19.14 25.84 1.78
CA LYS A 487 19.96 25.13 0.78
C LYS A 487 19.48 23.69 0.54
N TRP A 488 18.91 23.06 1.56
CA TRP A 488 18.37 21.71 1.45
C TRP A 488 17.05 21.67 0.70
N LEU A 489 16.19 22.69 0.87
CA LEU A 489 14.96 22.82 0.09
C LEU A 489 15.27 23.13 -1.37
N GLU A 490 16.18 24.08 -1.62
CA GLU A 490 16.65 24.41 -2.98
C GLU A 490 17.24 23.19 -3.70
N ARG A 491 18.01 22.37 -2.98
CA ARG A 491 18.51 21.09 -3.48
C ARG A 491 17.38 20.10 -3.76
N ALA A 492 16.44 19.93 -2.83
CA ALA A 492 15.32 19.01 -2.99
C ALA A 492 14.50 19.36 -4.24
N VAL A 493 14.17 20.65 -4.43
CA VAL A 493 13.43 21.15 -5.60
C VAL A 493 14.21 20.91 -6.89
N ARG A 494 15.48 21.31 -6.95
CA ARG A 494 16.32 21.12 -8.16
C ARG A 494 16.44 19.65 -8.54
N ASP A 495 16.76 18.79 -7.58
CA ASP A 495 16.98 17.37 -7.83
C ASP A 495 15.64 16.66 -8.14
N ALA A 496 14.52 17.12 -7.58
CA ALA A 496 13.18 16.67 -7.94
C ALA A 496 12.75 17.13 -9.35
N ASP A 497 13.09 18.34 -9.79
CA ASP A 497 12.82 18.80 -11.14
C ASP A 497 13.56 17.96 -12.20
N ASP A 498 14.80 17.56 -11.89
CA ASP A 498 15.54 16.63 -12.73
C ASP A 498 14.92 15.22 -12.72
N TYR A 499 14.42 14.78 -11.57
CA TYR A 499 13.64 13.55 -11.46
C TYR A 499 12.35 13.61 -12.31
N LEU A 500 11.58 14.70 -12.28
CA LEU A 500 10.37 14.86 -13.10
C LEU A 500 10.67 14.68 -14.59
N LYS A 501 11.73 15.33 -15.10
CA LYS A 501 12.14 15.22 -16.52
C LYS A 501 12.50 13.80 -16.91
N LYS A 502 13.26 13.11 -16.04
CA LYS A 502 13.82 11.77 -16.32
C LYS A 502 12.82 10.63 -16.14
N ARG A 503 11.94 10.73 -15.14
CA ARG A 503 11.13 9.59 -14.66
C ARG A 503 9.62 9.79 -14.78
N VAL A 504 9.11 11.01 -14.69
CA VAL A 504 7.66 11.29 -14.74
C VAL A 504 7.23 11.67 -16.16
N LEU A 505 7.87 12.70 -16.73
CA LEU A 505 7.60 13.19 -18.08
C LEU A 505 8.10 12.21 -19.17
N THR A 506 8.95 11.25 -18.79
CA THR A 506 9.43 10.17 -19.66
C THR A 506 8.92 8.84 -19.12
N ARG A 507 7.90 8.28 -19.80
CA ARG A 507 7.33 6.96 -19.48
C ARG A 507 8.37 5.85 -19.59
N GLN A 508 8.41 4.99 -18.58
CA GLN A 508 9.41 3.92 -18.51
C GLN A 508 9.17 2.85 -19.57
N ARG A 509 10.23 2.49 -20.29
CA ARG A 509 10.25 1.40 -21.29
C ARG A 509 10.75 0.08 -20.72
N THR A 510 11.49 0.17 -19.63
CA THR A 510 12.18 -0.92 -18.93
C THR A 510 11.85 -0.85 -17.44
N PHE A 511 12.16 -1.92 -16.73
CA PHE A 511 12.12 -2.06 -15.28
C PHE A 511 13.42 -1.61 -14.63
N ASP A 512 14.49 -1.41 -15.41
CA ASP A 512 15.70 -0.70 -14.97
C ASP A 512 15.41 0.79 -14.74
N ASP A 513 14.91 1.12 -13.55
CA ASP A 513 14.64 2.48 -13.10
C ASP A 513 15.64 2.84 -11.97
N PRO A 514 16.66 3.67 -12.26
CA PRO A 514 17.70 4.02 -11.29
C PRO A 514 17.22 4.90 -10.13
N ASP A 515 16.02 5.49 -10.27
CA ASP A 515 15.38 6.29 -9.23
C ASP A 515 14.19 5.56 -8.58
N SER A 516 14.03 4.26 -8.89
CA SER A 516 13.18 3.36 -8.12
C SER A 516 13.77 3.09 -6.75
N ARG A 517 12.90 2.87 -5.76
CA ARG A 517 13.31 2.35 -4.44
C ARG A 517 13.73 0.86 -4.47
N GLY A 518 13.83 0.27 -5.67
CA GLY A 518 14.67 -0.88 -5.96
C GLY A 518 14.18 -2.22 -5.42
N MET A 519 12.89 -2.37 -5.15
CA MET A 519 12.33 -3.62 -4.62
C MET A 519 11.11 -4.09 -5.44
N PHE A 520 10.65 -5.30 -5.15
CA PHE A 520 9.48 -5.93 -5.80
C PHE A 520 8.13 -5.30 -5.41
N PHE A 521 8.10 -4.29 -4.51
CA PHE A 521 6.87 -3.61 -4.06
C PHE A 521 6.31 -2.64 -5.10
N TRP A 522 5.00 -2.40 -5.08
CA TRP A 522 4.33 -1.53 -6.07
C TRP A 522 4.88 -0.10 -6.14
N THR A 523 5.35 0.45 -5.01
CA THR A 523 5.98 1.78 -4.96
C THR A 523 7.26 1.87 -5.80
N SER A 524 7.86 0.74 -6.19
CA SER A 524 9.04 0.68 -7.07
C SER A 524 8.68 0.63 -8.56
N TYR A 525 7.41 0.41 -8.92
CA TYR A 525 6.93 0.38 -10.32
C TYR A 525 6.33 1.73 -10.78
N THR A 526 6.12 2.65 -9.84
CA THR A 526 5.55 4.00 -10.08
C THR A 526 6.59 5.08 -9.83
N ALA A 527 6.25 6.32 -10.17
CA ALA A 527 7.00 7.47 -9.67
C ALA A 527 6.92 7.57 -8.13
N GLN A 528 7.82 8.34 -7.51
CA GLN A 528 7.90 8.60 -6.06
C GLN A 528 6.80 9.60 -5.63
N TRP A 529 5.54 9.19 -5.85
CA TRP A 529 4.36 10.07 -5.82
C TRP A 529 4.00 10.55 -4.41
N ILE A 530 4.31 9.77 -3.38
CA ILE A 530 4.12 10.16 -1.98
C ILE A 530 5.08 11.30 -1.61
N GLU A 531 6.35 11.15 -1.98
CA GLU A 531 7.39 12.13 -1.70
C GLU A 531 7.18 13.40 -2.52
N LEU A 532 6.63 13.28 -3.74
CA LEU A 532 6.28 14.41 -4.59
C LEU A 532 5.13 15.20 -3.97
N TYR A 533 4.14 14.52 -3.40
CA TYR A 533 3.07 15.16 -2.65
C TYR A 533 3.61 15.88 -1.40
N GLU A 534 4.56 15.28 -0.67
CA GLU A 534 5.24 15.93 0.46
C GLU A 534 6.00 17.20 0.04
N LEU A 535 6.63 17.20 -1.14
CA LEU A 535 7.30 18.38 -1.69
C LEU A 535 6.30 19.45 -2.14
N TYR A 536 5.17 19.04 -2.73
CA TYR A 536 4.06 19.94 -3.04
C TYR A 536 3.55 20.66 -1.79
N GLU A 537 3.33 19.95 -0.69
CA GLU A 537 2.84 20.60 0.54
C GLU A 537 3.84 21.59 1.14
N GLU A 538 5.14 21.36 0.97
CA GLU A 538 6.17 22.30 1.43
C GLU A 538 6.31 23.53 0.53
N THR A 539 6.08 23.38 -0.78
CA THR A 539 6.40 24.41 -1.79
C THR A 539 5.16 25.12 -2.35
N GLY A 540 4.01 24.47 -2.35
CA GLY A 540 2.79 24.90 -3.06
C GLY A 540 2.86 24.76 -4.58
N GLU A 541 3.92 24.15 -5.14
CA GLU A 541 4.15 24.14 -6.58
C GLU A 541 3.38 23.01 -7.28
N SER A 542 2.42 23.37 -8.14
CA SER A 542 1.44 22.43 -8.72
C SER A 542 2.08 21.29 -9.52
N ARG A 543 3.23 21.49 -10.16
CA ARG A 543 3.92 20.43 -10.92
C ARG A 543 4.22 19.18 -10.08
N PHE A 544 4.47 19.35 -8.77
CA PHE A 544 4.72 18.23 -7.87
C PHE A 544 3.41 17.52 -7.50
N LEU A 545 2.31 18.26 -7.35
CA LEU A 545 0.97 17.68 -7.17
C LEU A 545 0.52 16.92 -8.41
N ASP A 546 0.71 17.49 -9.60
CA ASP A 546 0.35 16.86 -10.88
C ASP A 546 1.12 15.55 -11.07
N ALA A 547 2.41 15.54 -10.73
CA ALA A 547 3.25 14.33 -10.78
C ALA A 547 2.86 13.30 -9.71
N ALA A 548 2.51 13.74 -8.50
CA ALA A 548 1.99 12.86 -7.46
C ALA A 548 0.65 12.22 -7.87
N HIS A 549 -0.23 13.01 -8.49
CA HIS A 549 -1.51 12.55 -9.00
C HIS A 549 -1.37 11.51 -10.10
N ASP A 550 -0.50 11.77 -11.08
CA ASP A 550 -0.16 10.81 -12.14
C ASP A 550 0.38 9.48 -11.58
N GLY A 551 1.35 9.56 -10.64
CA GLY A 551 1.90 8.36 -10.01
C GLY A 551 0.86 7.59 -9.17
N ALA A 552 -0.05 8.27 -8.48
CA ALA A 552 -1.16 7.64 -7.75
C ALA A 552 -2.15 6.96 -8.70
N ARG A 553 -2.42 7.54 -9.87
CA ARG A 553 -3.26 6.93 -10.92
C ARG A 553 -2.62 5.71 -11.58
N ILE A 554 -1.29 5.68 -11.72
CA ILE A 554 -0.58 4.46 -12.12
C ILE A 554 -0.66 3.41 -11.00
N TYR A 555 -0.46 3.82 -9.74
CA TYR A 555 -0.57 2.90 -8.59
C TYR A 555 -1.96 2.25 -8.50
N ALA A 556 -3.03 3.01 -8.79
CA ALA A 556 -4.40 2.50 -8.79
C ALA A 556 -4.62 1.29 -9.71
N GLN A 557 -3.76 1.09 -10.72
CA GLN A 557 -3.82 -0.08 -11.61
C GLN A 557 -3.40 -1.39 -10.92
N PHE A 558 -2.78 -1.33 -9.74
CA PHE A 558 -2.49 -2.51 -8.90
C PHE A 558 -3.65 -2.90 -7.97
N THR A 559 -4.69 -2.06 -7.87
CA THR A 559 -5.80 -2.23 -6.94
C THR A 559 -6.92 -3.07 -7.54
N HIS A 560 -7.38 -4.09 -6.82
CA HIS A 560 -8.48 -4.95 -7.26
C HIS A 560 -9.76 -4.13 -7.43
N MET A 561 -10.29 -4.12 -8.67
CA MET A 561 -11.58 -3.55 -9.08
C MET A 561 -12.53 -4.62 -9.63
N ALA A 562 -12.03 -5.85 -9.77
CA ALA A 562 -12.73 -7.03 -10.23
C ALA A 562 -12.41 -8.19 -9.28
N PRO A 563 -13.30 -9.19 -9.13
CA PRO A 563 -14.60 -9.37 -9.80
C PRO A 563 -15.69 -8.36 -9.44
N ARG A 564 -16.76 -8.26 -10.25
CA ARG A 564 -17.94 -7.45 -9.91
C ARG A 564 -18.58 -7.99 -8.64
N ILE A 565 -18.83 -7.13 -7.66
CA ILE A 565 -19.52 -7.51 -6.43
C ILE A 565 -21.00 -7.73 -6.74
N PRO A 566 -21.57 -8.90 -6.43
CA PRO A 566 -22.99 -9.15 -6.65
C PRO A 566 -23.84 -8.28 -5.71
N GLY A 567 -25.05 -7.93 -6.15
CA GLY A 567 -26.05 -7.38 -5.25
C GLY A 567 -26.52 -8.43 -4.25
N GLY A 568 -26.69 -8.05 -2.98
CA GLY A 568 -27.20 -8.92 -1.92
C GLY A 568 -26.12 -9.57 -1.07
N ASP A 569 -26.46 -10.71 -0.47
CA ASP A 569 -25.67 -11.38 0.55
C ASP A 569 -24.93 -12.61 -0.02
N VAL A 570 -23.85 -13.00 0.67
CA VAL A 570 -23.09 -14.23 0.42
C VAL A 570 -22.86 -14.97 1.72
N THR A 571 -22.71 -16.28 1.64
CA THR A 571 -22.32 -17.11 2.78
C THR A 571 -20.80 -17.29 2.81
N VAL A 572 -20.23 -17.26 4.02
CA VAL A 572 -18.81 -17.51 4.29
C VAL A 572 -18.65 -18.49 5.44
N ASN A 573 -17.47 -19.10 5.55
CA ASN A 573 -17.13 -20.09 6.58
C ASN A 573 -18.08 -21.31 6.61
N GLU A 574 -18.55 -21.76 5.44
CA GLU A 574 -19.61 -22.77 5.30
C GLU A 574 -19.31 -24.10 6.01
N ASP A 575 -18.04 -24.48 6.11
CA ASP A 575 -17.62 -25.71 6.79
C ASP A 575 -17.46 -25.56 8.31
N GLY A 576 -17.80 -24.40 8.87
CA GLY A 576 -17.66 -24.10 10.31
C GLY A 576 -16.25 -23.65 10.72
N TYR A 577 -15.41 -23.27 9.76
CA TYR A 577 -14.04 -22.83 10.01
C TYR A 577 -13.63 -21.67 9.09
N ALA A 578 -12.67 -20.88 9.57
CA ALA A 578 -12.01 -19.89 8.76
C ALA A 578 -11.21 -20.55 7.62
N PRO A 579 -11.04 -19.88 6.47
CA PRO A 579 -10.24 -20.38 5.36
C PRO A 579 -8.79 -20.66 5.79
N SER A 580 -8.20 -21.73 5.28
CA SER A 580 -6.81 -22.08 5.60
C SER A 580 -5.84 -21.59 4.52
N TYR A 581 -4.96 -20.67 4.91
CA TYR A 581 -3.80 -20.18 4.16
C TYR A 581 -2.60 -21.13 4.22
N ARG A 582 -2.25 -21.67 5.40
CA ARG A 582 -1.08 -22.54 5.56
C ARG A 582 -1.47 -24.00 5.80
N LYS A 583 -0.76 -24.92 5.14
CA LYS A 583 -0.88 -26.35 5.38
C LYS A 583 0.06 -26.77 6.51
N SER A 584 -0.45 -27.61 7.42
CA SER A 584 0.38 -28.24 8.45
C SER A 584 1.46 -29.13 7.83
N SER A 585 2.62 -29.19 8.49
CA SER A 585 3.74 -30.05 8.14
C SER A 585 4.20 -30.83 9.37
N LYS A 586 5.18 -31.74 9.21
CA LYS A 586 5.78 -32.44 10.36
C LYS A 586 6.43 -31.48 11.36
N GLN A 587 6.89 -30.30 10.91
CA GLN A 587 7.64 -29.33 11.72
C GLN A 587 6.76 -28.21 12.28
N ARG A 588 5.62 -27.90 11.65
CA ARG A 588 4.72 -26.80 12.05
C ARG A 588 3.28 -27.23 11.87
N GLN A 589 2.49 -27.16 12.95
CA GLN A 589 1.06 -27.43 12.94
C GLN A 589 0.28 -26.11 12.92
N TYR A 590 -0.68 -26.00 12.01
CA TYR A 590 -1.58 -24.85 11.89
C TYR A 590 -3.01 -25.32 12.15
N THR A 591 -3.63 -24.78 13.20
CA THR A 591 -4.99 -25.14 13.61
C THR A 591 -5.96 -24.14 13.00
N ARG A 592 -6.95 -24.61 12.23
CA ARG A 592 -7.98 -23.72 11.66
C ARG A 592 -8.83 -23.10 12.78
N ILE A 593 -9.12 -21.82 12.64
CA ILE A 593 -10.01 -21.10 13.57
C ILE A 593 -11.44 -21.60 13.35
N LYS A 594 -12.10 -22.07 14.41
CA LYS A 594 -13.52 -22.45 14.39
C LYS A 594 -14.38 -21.19 14.40
N ILE A 595 -15.31 -21.08 13.45
CA ILE A 595 -16.22 -19.93 13.31
C ILE A 595 -17.49 -20.40 12.59
N ALA A 596 -18.65 -19.94 13.03
CA ALA A 596 -19.90 -20.36 12.41
C ALA A 596 -20.01 -19.88 10.95
N PRO A 597 -20.76 -20.61 10.09
CA PRO A 597 -21.21 -20.06 8.83
C PRO A 597 -21.98 -18.75 9.04
N GLU A 598 -21.68 -17.73 8.24
CA GLU A 598 -22.29 -16.41 8.33
C GLU A 598 -22.76 -15.97 6.94
N THR A 599 -23.97 -15.39 6.86
CA THR A 599 -24.48 -14.72 5.66
C THR A 599 -24.34 -13.22 5.85
N VAL A 600 -23.59 -12.57 4.95
CA VAL A 600 -23.25 -11.14 5.04
C VAL A 600 -23.38 -10.48 3.67
N PRO A 601 -23.61 -9.15 3.60
CA PRO A 601 -23.58 -8.43 2.32
C PRO A 601 -22.28 -8.69 1.56
N ALA A 602 -22.37 -8.97 0.26
CA ALA A 602 -21.22 -9.37 -0.55
C ALA A 602 -20.05 -8.35 -0.49
N TRP A 603 -20.39 -7.07 -0.46
CA TRP A 603 -19.41 -5.99 -0.39
C TRP A 603 -18.55 -6.04 0.88
N GLN A 604 -19.09 -6.53 2.01
CA GLN A 604 -18.41 -6.54 3.31
C GLN A 604 -17.11 -7.35 3.26
N VAL A 605 -17.14 -8.51 2.60
CA VAL A 605 -16.03 -9.45 2.53
C VAL A 605 -15.19 -9.31 1.26
N SER A 606 -15.51 -8.32 0.41
CA SER A 606 -14.79 -8.06 -0.84
C SER A 606 -13.35 -7.56 -0.60
N GLU A 607 -12.45 -8.00 -1.48
CA GLU A 607 -11.07 -7.55 -1.62
C GLU A 607 -10.93 -6.25 -2.42
N ILE A 608 -11.99 -5.78 -3.07
CA ILE A 608 -11.96 -4.57 -3.91
C ILE A 608 -11.46 -3.37 -3.13
N GLY A 609 -10.60 -2.58 -3.77
CA GLY A 609 -9.91 -1.47 -3.13
C GLY A 609 -8.68 -1.90 -2.33
N LEU A 610 -8.22 -3.15 -2.40
CA LEU A 610 -6.92 -3.60 -1.88
C LEU A 610 -5.99 -4.00 -3.02
N THR A 611 -4.70 -4.10 -2.71
CA THR A 611 -3.66 -4.58 -3.64
C THR A 611 -3.07 -5.89 -3.10
N PRO A 612 -2.41 -6.72 -3.93
CA PRO A 612 -1.36 -7.60 -3.41
C PRO A 612 -0.25 -6.75 -2.77
N GLU A 613 0.74 -7.34 -2.10
CA GLU A 613 1.83 -6.54 -1.54
C GLU A 613 2.79 -6.06 -2.65
N SER A 614 3.01 -6.90 -3.65
CA SER A 614 4.17 -6.81 -4.51
C SER A 614 4.11 -7.75 -5.71
N SER A 615 5.05 -7.62 -6.65
CA SER A 615 5.14 -8.47 -7.85
C SER A 615 5.24 -9.95 -7.52
N VAL A 616 5.96 -10.31 -6.45
CA VAL A 616 6.14 -11.70 -6.00
C VAL A 616 4.88 -12.26 -5.35
N THR A 617 4.23 -11.48 -4.48
CA THR A 617 3.02 -11.93 -3.77
C THR A 617 1.75 -11.87 -4.62
N SER A 618 1.80 -11.24 -5.79
CA SER A 618 0.72 -11.24 -6.78
C SER A 618 0.43 -12.61 -7.41
N ARG A 619 1.13 -13.67 -6.97
CA ARG A 619 0.86 -15.07 -7.34
C ARG A 619 -0.49 -15.60 -6.83
N GLY A 620 -1.16 -14.88 -5.92
CA GLY A 620 -2.55 -15.12 -5.52
C GLY A 620 -3.42 -13.88 -5.72
N HIS A 621 -4.75 -14.03 -5.66
CA HIS A 621 -5.71 -12.92 -5.66
C HIS A 621 -5.76 -12.26 -4.27
N ARG A 622 -4.61 -11.76 -3.83
CA ARG A 622 -4.37 -11.29 -2.46
C ARG A 622 -4.79 -9.85 -2.30
N GLY A 623 -5.46 -9.53 -1.19
CA GLY A 623 -5.70 -8.16 -0.72
C GLY A 623 -5.00 -7.90 0.61
N ILE A 624 -4.04 -6.98 0.64
CA ILE A 624 -3.31 -6.56 1.86
C ILE A 624 -4.12 -5.53 2.63
N LEU A 625 -4.38 -5.78 3.91
CA LEU A 625 -5.18 -4.90 4.78
C LEU A 625 -4.40 -3.70 5.33
N LEU A 626 -3.07 -3.69 5.17
CA LEU A 626 -2.19 -2.57 5.48
C LEU A 626 -2.09 -1.61 4.29
N ALA A 627 -3.18 -0.93 3.98
CA ALA A 627 -3.31 -0.05 2.81
C ALA A 627 -2.72 1.35 3.02
N CYS A 628 -1.40 1.45 3.24
CA CYS A 628 -0.71 2.73 3.52
C CYS A 628 -0.88 3.79 2.41
N TYR A 629 -1.24 3.42 1.18
CA TYR A 629 -1.52 4.36 0.10
C TYR A 629 -2.82 5.15 0.30
N ALA A 630 -3.78 4.64 1.09
CA ALA A 630 -5.13 5.19 1.18
C ALA A 630 -5.16 6.64 1.73
N PRO A 631 -4.47 6.98 2.85
CA PRO A 631 -4.44 8.37 3.33
C PRO A 631 -3.83 9.36 2.32
N TRP A 632 -2.81 8.93 1.55
CA TRP A 632 -2.19 9.74 0.51
C TRP A 632 -3.14 9.97 -0.67
N MET A 633 -3.80 8.92 -1.15
CA MET A 633 -4.81 9.03 -2.21
C MET A 633 -5.97 9.94 -1.79
N MET A 634 -6.40 9.88 -0.53
CA MET A 634 -7.44 10.77 0.00
C MET A 634 -7.05 12.25 -0.08
N ARG A 635 -5.81 12.59 0.28
CA ARG A 635 -5.31 13.98 0.20
C ARG A 635 -5.13 14.46 -1.24
N ILE A 636 -4.58 13.61 -2.10
CA ILE A 636 -4.43 13.93 -3.52
C ILE A 636 -5.81 14.15 -4.13
N ALA A 637 -6.79 13.27 -3.82
CA ALA A 637 -8.15 13.41 -4.28
C ALA A 637 -8.80 14.74 -3.86
N GLU A 638 -8.61 15.18 -2.61
CA GLU A 638 -9.08 16.50 -2.16
C GLU A 638 -8.48 17.63 -3.01
N LYS A 639 -7.18 17.56 -3.30
CA LYS A 639 -6.45 18.61 -4.02
C LYS A 639 -6.72 18.62 -5.52
N THR A 640 -7.04 17.48 -6.11
CA THR A 640 -7.24 17.35 -7.56
C THR A 640 -8.70 17.16 -7.98
N GLY A 641 -9.61 16.91 -7.03
CA GLY A 641 -11.00 16.55 -7.29
C GLY A 641 -11.19 15.12 -7.80
N ASP A 642 -10.22 14.23 -7.55
CA ASP A 642 -10.20 12.89 -8.10
C ASP A 642 -11.03 11.88 -7.30
N ALA A 643 -12.30 11.71 -7.69
CA ALA A 643 -13.21 10.78 -7.05
C ALA A 643 -12.78 9.29 -7.15
N PHE A 644 -11.96 8.90 -8.13
CA PHE A 644 -11.50 7.51 -8.24
C PHE A 644 -10.49 7.17 -7.15
N LEU A 645 -9.52 8.05 -6.92
CA LEU A 645 -8.54 7.88 -5.84
C LEU A 645 -9.23 7.94 -4.46
N HIS A 646 -10.21 8.82 -4.30
CA HIS A 646 -11.08 8.88 -3.11
C HIS A 646 -11.79 7.54 -2.85
N ASP A 647 -12.49 7.00 -3.85
CA ASP A 647 -13.28 5.77 -3.70
C ASP A 647 -12.38 4.55 -3.44
N ILE A 648 -11.17 4.53 -4.01
CA ILE A 648 -10.15 3.50 -3.73
C ILE A 648 -9.73 3.58 -2.26
N ALA A 649 -9.36 4.78 -1.78
CA ALA A 649 -8.92 4.99 -0.42
C ALA A 649 -9.99 4.57 0.61
N ARG A 650 -11.24 4.97 0.38
CA ARG A 650 -12.38 4.57 1.23
C ARG A 650 -12.61 3.07 1.20
N SER A 651 -12.58 2.47 0.00
CA SER A 651 -12.72 1.03 -0.20
C SER A 651 -11.66 0.22 0.55
N ALA A 652 -10.45 0.78 0.71
CA ALA A 652 -9.34 0.11 1.35
C ALA A 652 -9.43 0.05 2.89
N ILE A 653 -10.19 0.94 3.53
CA ILE A 653 -10.16 1.13 5.00
C ILE A 653 -11.53 0.95 5.66
N ILE A 654 -12.58 1.59 5.16
CA ILE A 654 -13.86 1.73 5.87
C ILE A 654 -14.57 0.37 6.00
N GLY A 655 -15.03 0.05 7.21
CA GLY A 655 -15.86 -1.12 7.50
C GLY A 655 -15.18 -2.49 7.38
N ARG A 656 -13.84 -2.56 7.36
CA ARG A 656 -13.12 -3.82 7.15
C ARG A 656 -12.83 -4.63 8.40
N TYR A 657 -12.52 -3.98 9.52
CA TYR A 657 -12.02 -4.64 10.72
C TYR A 657 -12.36 -3.84 11.98
N THR A 658 -12.34 -4.51 13.14
CA THR A 658 -12.62 -3.92 14.46
C THR A 658 -11.41 -3.89 15.40
N THR A 659 -10.29 -4.45 14.95
CA THR A 659 -8.99 -4.57 15.64
C THR A 659 -7.92 -4.94 14.60
N PHE A 660 -6.68 -5.27 15.01
CA PHE A 660 -5.63 -5.73 14.09
C PHE A 660 -6.07 -6.99 13.33
N PRO A 661 -6.22 -6.94 11.99
CA PRO A 661 -6.84 -8.04 11.24
C PRO A 661 -5.83 -9.08 10.75
N GLY A 662 -4.57 -8.98 11.16
CA GLY A 662 -3.46 -9.63 10.46
C GLY A 662 -3.13 -8.91 9.15
N TYR A 663 -2.71 -9.67 8.13
CA TYR A 663 -2.06 -9.10 6.95
C TYR A 663 -2.89 -9.13 5.67
N HIS A 664 -3.56 -10.24 5.35
CA HIS A 664 -4.17 -10.40 4.02
C HIS A 664 -5.43 -11.26 3.94
N ILE A 665 -6.20 -11.01 2.88
CA ILE A 665 -7.21 -11.91 2.31
C ILE A 665 -6.52 -12.63 1.14
N ASN A 666 -6.53 -13.97 1.09
CA ASN A 666 -5.79 -14.69 0.02
C ASN A 666 -6.38 -16.04 -0.42
N THR A 667 -7.20 -16.70 0.42
CA THR A 667 -7.68 -18.06 0.12
C THR A 667 -9.16 -18.12 -0.17
N ALA A 668 -9.97 -17.66 0.77
CA ALA A 668 -11.39 -17.43 0.57
C ALA A 668 -11.85 -16.22 1.37
N ARG A 669 -13.01 -15.68 1.01
CA ARG A 669 -13.64 -14.59 1.74
C ARG A 669 -14.16 -15.08 3.08
N THR A 670 -13.96 -14.29 4.13
CA THR A 670 -14.29 -14.65 5.52
C THR A 670 -14.52 -13.40 6.37
N THR A 671 -15.29 -13.55 7.44
CA THR A 671 -15.49 -12.54 8.50
C THR A 671 -14.55 -12.75 9.69
N ALA A 672 -13.68 -13.77 9.69
CA ALA A 672 -12.85 -14.13 10.84
C ALA A 672 -11.96 -12.98 11.33
N TYR A 673 -11.24 -12.30 10.42
CA TYR A 673 -10.36 -11.18 10.77
C TYR A 673 -11.11 -9.92 11.24
N GLN A 674 -12.44 -9.90 11.09
CA GLN A 674 -13.27 -8.77 11.49
C GLN A 674 -13.70 -8.87 12.96
N LYS A 675 -13.52 -10.04 13.60
CA LYS A 675 -13.93 -10.29 14.98
C LYS A 675 -12.97 -9.61 15.96
N PRO A 676 -13.47 -8.97 17.04
CA PRO A 676 -12.62 -8.25 18.00
C PRO A 676 -11.55 -9.11 18.70
N ASP A 677 -11.84 -10.39 18.91
CA ASP A 677 -10.95 -11.35 19.57
C ASP A 677 -10.00 -12.07 18.60
N PHE A 678 -10.06 -11.76 17.30
CA PHE A 678 -9.25 -12.41 16.28
C PHE A 678 -7.74 -12.40 16.60
N PRO A 679 -7.11 -11.25 16.91
CA PRO A 679 -5.65 -11.19 17.08
C PRO A 679 -5.17 -11.72 18.45
N GLU A 680 -6.08 -11.97 19.40
CA GLU A 680 -5.78 -12.51 20.74
C GLU A 680 -5.74 -14.05 20.75
N ARG A 681 -5.10 -14.61 19.72
CA ARG A 681 -5.03 -16.05 19.47
C ARG A 681 -3.59 -16.53 19.32
N PRO A 682 -3.30 -17.81 19.54
CA PRO A 682 -1.98 -18.37 19.28
C PRO A 682 -1.56 -18.14 17.82
N LEU A 683 -0.26 -17.91 17.59
CA LEU A 683 0.30 -17.68 16.25
C LEU A 683 -0.03 -18.84 15.29
N SER A 684 -0.11 -20.09 15.78
CA SER A 684 -0.47 -21.26 14.99
C SER A 684 -1.90 -21.22 14.44
N GLU A 685 -2.84 -20.60 15.16
CA GLU A 685 -4.21 -20.37 14.70
C GLU A 685 -4.27 -19.19 13.73
N LEU A 686 -3.64 -18.07 14.07
CA LEU A 686 -3.64 -16.86 13.23
C LEU A 686 -2.98 -17.11 11.88
N ASN A 687 -1.80 -17.76 11.89
CA ASN A 687 -1.08 -18.11 10.68
C ASN A 687 -1.76 -19.24 9.88
N SER A 688 -2.78 -19.90 10.43
CA SER A 688 -3.62 -20.80 9.64
C SER A 688 -4.49 -20.03 8.65
N THR A 689 -4.98 -18.82 9.00
CA THR A 689 -5.96 -18.07 8.21
C THR A 689 -5.34 -16.93 7.40
N THR A 690 -4.41 -16.19 7.99
CA THR A 690 -3.69 -15.04 7.38
C THR A 690 -2.19 -15.21 7.63
N SER A 691 -1.34 -14.27 7.21
CA SER A 691 -0.03 -14.08 7.85
C SER A 691 -0.13 -13.05 8.95
N LEU A 692 0.62 -13.25 10.04
CA LEU A 692 0.77 -12.32 11.15
C LEU A 692 2.22 -11.86 11.23
N HIS A 693 2.44 -10.56 11.11
CA HIS A 693 3.75 -9.92 11.23
C HIS A 693 3.65 -8.85 12.32
N TYR A 694 4.20 -9.12 13.50
CA TYR A 694 4.02 -8.26 14.68
C TYR A 694 4.60 -6.85 14.51
N ASN A 695 5.66 -6.72 13.71
CA ASN A 695 6.24 -5.45 13.32
C ASN A 695 5.29 -4.57 12.46
N HIS A 696 4.19 -5.12 11.90
CA HIS A 696 3.20 -4.35 11.13
C HIS A 696 2.09 -3.72 12.00
N ILE A 697 2.04 -4.02 13.30
CA ILE A 697 0.98 -3.54 14.20
C ILE A 697 1.00 -2.01 14.30
N TRP A 698 2.14 -1.42 14.64
CA TRP A 698 2.26 0.03 14.83
C TRP A 698 2.17 0.84 13.54
N PRO A 699 2.71 0.38 12.39
CA PRO A 699 2.35 0.94 11.10
C PRO A 699 0.84 0.86 10.83
N HIS A 700 0.15 -0.23 11.15
CA HIS A 700 -1.29 -0.30 10.96
C HIS A 700 -2.02 0.74 11.82
N ILE A 701 -1.67 0.86 13.09
CA ILE A 701 -2.25 1.87 14.00
C ILE A 701 -2.04 3.29 13.45
N ALA A 702 -0.81 3.61 13.03
CA ALA A 702 -0.48 4.92 12.48
C ALA A 702 -1.23 5.18 11.15
N MET A 703 -1.45 4.16 10.31
CA MET A 703 -2.26 4.28 9.10
C MET A 703 -3.72 4.62 9.41
N LEU A 704 -4.31 4.03 10.45
CA LEU A 704 -5.69 4.35 10.85
C LEU A 704 -5.80 5.79 11.34
N LEU A 705 -4.83 6.24 12.14
CA LEU A 705 -4.76 7.63 12.59
C LEU A 705 -4.60 8.59 11.41
N ASP A 706 -3.67 8.29 10.49
CA ASP A 706 -3.42 9.07 9.28
C ASP A 706 -4.67 9.17 8.40
N TYR A 707 -5.37 8.04 8.20
CA TYR A 707 -6.64 8.02 7.47
C TYR A 707 -7.73 8.86 8.14
N LEU A 708 -7.90 8.77 9.48
CA LEU A 708 -8.89 9.58 10.21
C LEU A 708 -8.64 11.08 10.02
N VAL A 709 -7.37 11.50 10.04
CA VAL A 709 -6.99 12.90 9.78
C VAL A 709 -7.19 13.27 8.31
N ALA A 710 -6.85 12.39 7.37
CA ALA A 710 -7.05 12.60 5.93
C ALA A 710 -8.54 12.74 5.55
N ASP A 711 -9.41 11.90 6.10
CA ASP A 711 -10.86 11.91 5.85
C ASP A 711 -11.50 13.19 6.42
N ALA A 712 -11.07 13.66 7.60
CA ALA A 712 -11.52 14.94 8.14
C ALA A 712 -11.02 16.14 7.30
N PHE A 713 -9.78 16.08 6.81
CA PHE A 713 -9.22 17.09 5.90
C PHE A 713 -9.98 17.16 4.58
N GLU A 714 -10.25 16.01 3.96
CA GLU A 714 -11.01 15.90 2.69
C GLU A 714 -12.42 16.45 2.85
N LYS A 715 -13.19 15.93 3.81
CA LYS A 715 -14.60 16.32 3.99
C LYS A 715 -14.79 17.77 4.41
N SER A 716 -13.76 18.39 4.99
CA SER A 716 -13.75 19.81 5.36
C SER A 716 -13.09 20.72 4.31
N ARG A 717 -12.59 20.17 3.19
CA ARG A 717 -11.84 20.91 2.16
C ARG A 717 -10.68 21.72 2.75
N GLY A 718 -9.91 21.08 3.64
CA GLY A 718 -8.77 21.67 4.33
C GLY A 718 -9.09 22.68 5.44
N GLN A 719 -10.36 22.82 5.85
CA GLN A 719 -10.72 23.65 7.01
C GLN A 719 -10.38 22.98 8.34
N VAL A 720 -10.32 21.65 8.37
CA VAL A 720 -9.72 20.86 9.45
C VAL A 720 -8.37 20.38 8.95
N ASP A 721 -7.29 20.92 9.52
CA ASP A 721 -5.93 20.70 9.02
C ASP A 721 -4.96 20.58 10.19
N PHE A 722 -4.40 19.38 10.34
CA PHE A 722 -3.39 19.07 11.33
C PHE A 722 -2.06 18.81 10.64
N PRO A 723 -1.02 19.58 10.98
CA PRO A 723 0.25 19.44 10.32
C PRO A 723 0.90 18.07 10.60
N GLY A 724 1.10 17.27 9.56
CA GLY A 724 1.77 15.97 9.65
C GLY A 724 3.27 16.04 9.33
N ARG A 725 4.01 14.99 9.66
CA ARG A 725 5.37 14.73 9.12
C ARG A 725 5.37 13.42 8.37
N TYR A 726 6.34 13.24 7.49
CA TYR A 726 6.54 11.99 6.77
C TYR A 726 7.33 10.98 7.62
N ALA A 727 6.80 9.78 7.79
CA ALA A 727 7.52 8.60 8.26
C ALA A 727 7.80 7.69 7.07
N GLU A 728 9.07 7.49 6.73
CA GLU A 728 9.49 6.69 5.58
C GLU A 728 9.30 5.18 5.79
N GLY A 729 9.62 4.67 6.98
CA GLY A 729 9.61 3.22 7.25
C GLY A 729 10.49 2.43 6.27
N TYR A 730 10.02 1.25 5.85
CA TYR A 730 10.60 0.50 4.73
C TYR A 730 9.50 0.05 3.76
N ALA A 731 9.90 -0.31 2.54
CA ALA A 731 8.99 -0.76 1.49
C ALA A 731 7.87 0.25 1.21
N TYR A 732 6.61 -0.12 1.49
CA TYR A 732 5.42 0.72 1.29
C TYR A 732 4.83 1.24 2.61
N LEU A 733 5.52 1.03 3.76
CA LEU A 733 5.05 1.39 5.10
C LEU A 733 5.25 2.89 5.40
N GLN A 734 4.81 3.73 4.47
CA GLN A 734 5.02 5.18 4.43
C GLN A 734 3.74 5.93 4.79
N GLN A 735 3.79 6.83 5.78
CA GLN A 735 2.59 7.45 6.37
C GLN A 735 2.88 8.87 6.85
N LYS A 736 1.81 9.65 7.06
CA LYS A 736 1.90 10.84 7.89
C LYS A 736 1.76 10.52 9.37
N ILE A 737 2.52 11.24 10.18
CA ILE A 737 2.55 11.19 11.64
C ILE A 737 2.28 12.57 12.24
N TYR A 738 1.75 12.62 13.46
CA TYR A 738 1.10 13.80 14.05
C TYR A 738 1.43 14.00 15.53
N GLY A 739 0.97 15.13 16.07
CA GLY A 739 0.90 15.41 17.51
C GLY A 739 2.01 16.30 18.05
N ASP A 740 3.06 16.59 17.26
CA ASP A 740 4.19 17.41 17.70
C ASP A 740 3.98 18.92 17.54
N ARG A 741 2.95 19.34 16.79
CA ARG A 741 2.66 20.75 16.53
C ARG A 741 1.16 21.03 16.37
N PRO A 742 0.69 22.26 16.67
CA PRO A 742 -0.73 22.58 16.56
C PRO A 742 -1.15 22.76 15.10
N GLY A 743 -2.42 22.43 14.84
CA GLY A 743 -3.13 22.71 13.60
C GLY A 743 -4.31 23.66 13.82
N LYS A 744 -5.32 23.51 12.95
CA LYS A 744 -6.49 24.39 12.92
C LYS A 744 -7.79 23.65 12.62
N ILE A 745 -8.90 24.24 13.08
CA ILE A 745 -10.28 23.85 12.75
C ILE A 745 -11.07 25.12 12.44
N TYR A 746 -11.50 25.29 11.17
CA TYR A 746 -12.31 26.42 10.69
C TYR A 746 -11.82 27.81 11.16
N GLY A 747 -10.53 28.06 10.98
CA GLY A 747 -9.86 29.32 11.33
C GLY A 747 -9.46 29.44 12.80
N GLU A 748 -9.86 28.52 13.67
CA GLU A 748 -9.32 28.43 15.03
C GLU A 748 -7.98 27.71 15.01
N GLU A 749 -6.92 28.42 15.38
CA GLU A 749 -5.54 27.95 15.37
C GLU A 749 -5.08 27.50 16.77
N ASN A 750 -3.83 27.03 16.86
CA ASN A 750 -3.21 26.59 18.12
C ASN A 750 -3.89 25.38 18.77
N LEU A 751 -4.53 24.54 17.95
CA LEU A 751 -5.21 23.32 18.40
C LEU A 751 -4.30 22.10 18.21
N TYR A 752 -4.09 21.30 19.24
CA TYR A 752 -3.34 20.06 19.11
C TYR A 752 -4.29 18.88 18.90
N LEU A 753 -3.97 18.01 17.94
CA LEU A 753 -4.63 16.72 17.80
C LEU A 753 -4.43 15.93 19.10
N TRP A 754 -5.53 15.57 19.76
CA TRP A 754 -5.52 14.97 21.09
C TRP A 754 -6.74 14.08 21.25
N MET A 755 -6.50 12.78 21.14
CA MET A 755 -7.46 11.68 21.09
C MET A 755 -7.11 10.60 22.13
N PRO A 756 -7.03 10.91 23.44
CA PRO A 756 -6.88 9.87 24.44
C PRO A 756 -8.09 8.92 24.40
N ARG A 757 -7.84 7.65 24.75
CA ARG A 757 -8.85 6.61 24.68
C ARG A 757 -10.12 7.00 25.47
N GLY A 758 -11.27 6.89 24.82
CA GLY A 758 -12.56 7.19 25.46
C GLY A 758 -12.75 8.66 25.85
N VAL A 759 -12.04 9.60 25.21
CA VAL A 759 -12.25 11.05 25.40
C VAL A 759 -13.67 11.48 25.05
N VAL A 760 -14.27 10.82 24.06
CA VAL A 760 -15.65 11.04 23.63
C VAL A 760 -16.34 9.70 23.38
N THR A 761 -17.64 9.65 23.62
CA THR A 761 -18.52 8.56 23.18
C THR A 761 -19.47 9.11 22.13
N VAL A 762 -19.59 8.42 21.00
CA VAL A 762 -20.52 8.75 19.91
C VAL A 762 -21.48 7.58 19.74
N THR A 763 -22.79 7.86 19.75
CA THR A 763 -23.81 6.80 19.78
C THR A 763 -24.06 6.11 18.44
N HIS A 764 -23.43 6.57 17.35
CA HIS A 764 -23.66 6.03 16.01
C HIS A 764 -22.34 5.56 15.36
N PRO A 765 -22.23 4.28 14.94
CA PRO A 765 -20.96 3.72 14.45
C PRO A 765 -20.50 4.28 13.10
N GLU A 766 -21.39 4.85 12.30
CA GLU A 766 -21.03 5.53 11.04
C GLU A 766 -20.31 6.86 11.22
N LEU A 767 -20.27 7.41 12.44
CA LEU A 767 -19.51 8.64 12.70
C LEU A 767 -18.10 8.27 13.16
N ASN A 768 -17.15 8.44 12.26
CA ASN A 768 -15.75 8.52 12.63
C ASN A 768 -15.44 9.92 13.16
N TYR A 769 -14.36 10.09 13.91
CA TYR A 769 -13.98 11.41 14.41
C TYR A 769 -12.48 11.58 14.60
N ILE A 770 -12.06 12.85 14.61
CA ILE A 770 -10.83 13.28 15.27
C ILE A 770 -11.16 14.33 16.32
N THR A 771 -10.35 14.42 17.37
CA THR A 771 -10.52 15.40 18.44
C THR A 771 -9.27 16.24 18.63
N ALA A 772 -9.48 17.50 19.00
CA ALA A 772 -8.42 18.46 19.23
C ALA A 772 -8.68 19.30 20.46
N ARG A 773 -7.59 19.73 21.10
CA ARG A 773 -7.61 20.54 22.32
C ARG A 773 -6.91 21.88 22.11
N GLY A 774 -7.54 22.94 22.56
CA GLY A 774 -6.91 24.22 22.87
C GLY A 774 -6.58 24.32 24.37
N GLU A 775 -6.27 25.51 24.85
CA GLU A 775 -6.03 25.75 26.28
C GLU A 775 -7.33 25.69 27.10
N ASN A 776 -8.39 26.34 26.59
CA ASN A 776 -9.73 26.41 27.22
C ASN A 776 -10.85 25.98 26.25
N SER A 777 -10.51 25.10 25.30
CA SER A 777 -11.43 24.59 24.29
C SER A 777 -11.15 23.13 23.91
N PHE A 778 -12.19 22.46 23.44
CA PHE A 778 -12.13 21.09 22.92
C PHE A 778 -13.01 20.99 21.67
N HIS A 779 -12.54 20.28 20.67
CA HIS A 779 -13.16 20.22 19.34
C HIS A 779 -13.25 18.77 18.88
N ILE A 780 -14.36 18.44 18.23
CA ILE A 780 -14.63 17.11 17.67
C ILE A 780 -15.06 17.31 16.22
N ALA A 781 -14.31 16.77 15.26
CA ALA A 781 -14.73 16.75 13.86
C ALA A 781 -15.31 15.36 13.55
N LEU A 782 -16.63 15.27 13.33
CA LEU A 782 -17.35 14.03 13.06
C LEU A 782 -17.54 13.86 11.56
N ALA A 783 -17.00 12.77 11.01
CA ALA A 783 -17.09 12.41 9.60
C ALA A 783 -18.09 11.26 9.41
N ASN A 784 -19.17 11.53 8.67
CA ASN A 784 -20.18 10.54 8.36
C ASN A 784 -19.72 9.61 7.23
N GLN A 785 -19.69 8.31 7.51
CA GLN A 785 -19.31 7.28 6.54
C GLN A 785 -20.51 6.69 5.79
N SER A 786 -21.72 7.13 6.12
CA SER A 786 -22.97 6.69 5.50
C SER A 786 -23.41 7.63 4.38
N LYS A 787 -24.08 7.06 3.37
CA LYS A 787 -24.83 7.78 2.32
C LYS A 787 -26.16 8.36 2.80
N GLN A 788 -26.44 8.28 4.09
CA GLN A 788 -27.63 8.82 4.74
C GLN A 788 -27.21 9.80 5.83
N ARG A 789 -28.08 10.76 6.14
CA ARG A 789 -27.90 11.64 7.28
C ARG A 789 -27.86 10.79 8.55
N VAL A 790 -26.92 11.12 9.44
CA VAL A 790 -26.78 10.46 10.73
C VAL A 790 -27.06 11.47 11.85
N THR A 791 -27.98 11.09 12.74
CA THR A 791 -28.23 11.79 14.00
C THR A 791 -27.59 10.99 15.13
N ALA A 792 -26.81 11.66 15.98
CA ALA A 792 -26.11 11.01 17.09
C ALA A 792 -26.08 11.90 18.34
N GLN A 793 -25.74 11.28 19.47
CA GLN A 793 -25.33 11.96 20.68
C GLN A 793 -23.83 11.82 20.86
N VAL A 794 -23.18 12.94 21.19
CA VAL A 794 -21.75 13.00 21.50
C VAL A 794 -21.63 13.34 22.98
N ARG A 795 -20.96 12.49 23.74
CA ARG A 795 -20.76 12.65 25.17
C ARG A 795 -19.28 12.83 25.50
N LEU A 796 -18.96 13.88 26.24
CA LEU A 796 -17.62 14.14 26.76
C LEU A 796 -17.33 13.23 27.96
N ASN A 797 -16.08 12.76 28.08
CA ASN A 797 -15.61 12.13 29.29
C ASN A 797 -15.22 13.19 30.34
N PRO A 798 -15.96 13.35 31.46
CA PRO A 798 -15.71 14.42 32.43
C PRO A 798 -14.35 14.33 33.13
N ALA A 799 -13.72 13.15 33.16
CA ALA A 799 -12.38 12.99 33.74
C ALA A 799 -11.28 13.55 32.81
N LEU A 800 -11.52 13.57 31.50
CA LEU A 800 -10.57 14.04 30.50
C LEU A 800 -10.88 15.46 30.02
N VAL A 801 -12.17 15.80 29.91
CA VAL A 801 -12.65 17.12 29.50
C VAL A 801 -13.70 17.60 30.51
N PRO A 802 -13.29 18.03 31.72
CA PRO A 802 -14.19 18.61 32.69
C PRO A 802 -14.80 19.90 32.18
N TRP A 803 -16.06 20.13 32.57
CA TRP A 803 -16.81 21.35 32.33
C TRP A 803 -17.29 21.97 33.66
N PRO A 804 -17.58 23.28 33.69
CA PRO A 804 -18.11 23.93 34.89
C PRO A 804 -19.46 23.35 35.33
N ALA A 805 -19.71 23.32 36.64
CA ALA A 805 -20.97 22.81 37.20
C ALA A 805 -22.22 23.49 36.61
N ASN A 806 -22.12 24.79 36.30
CA ASN A 806 -23.10 25.50 35.51
C ASN A 806 -22.79 25.36 34.02
N VAL A 807 -23.41 24.37 33.35
CA VAL A 807 -23.20 24.08 31.92
C VAL A 807 -23.46 25.27 30.99
N LYS A 808 -24.22 26.29 31.42
CA LYS A 808 -24.42 27.53 30.65
C LYS A 808 -23.15 28.36 30.46
N GLN A 809 -22.10 28.07 31.24
CA GLN A 809 -20.78 28.67 31.07
C GLN A 809 -19.99 28.03 29.92
N VAL A 810 -20.43 26.88 29.39
CA VAL A 810 -19.84 26.26 28.21
C VAL A 810 -20.56 26.77 26.97
N THR A 811 -19.80 27.34 26.04
CA THR A 811 -20.33 27.65 24.70
C THR A 811 -20.12 26.44 23.80
N VAL A 812 -21.18 25.98 23.14
CA VAL A 812 -21.13 24.91 22.15
C VAL A 812 -21.51 25.47 20.77
N GLU A 813 -20.59 25.37 19.82
CA GLU A 813 -20.81 25.71 18.40
C GLU A 813 -20.77 24.44 17.58
N LEU A 814 -21.79 24.20 16.77
CA LEU A 814 -21.78 23.19 15.71
C LEU A 814 -21.48 23.86 14.38
N ARG A 815 -20.71 23.19 13.54
CA ARG A 815 -20.35 23.70 12.23
C ARG A 815 -20.33 22.61 11.18
N ASP A 816 -21.06 22.80 10.09
CA ASP A 816 -21.06 21.86 8.96
C ASP A 816 -19.80 22.00 8.07
N ALA A 817 -19.68 21.13 7.07
CA ALA A 817 -18.60 21.12 6.08
C ALA A 817 -18.45 22.45 5.30
N ALA A 818 -19.56 23.20 5.12
CA ALA A 818 -19.57 24.50 4.44
C ALA A 818 -19.19 25.66 5.37
N GLY A 819 -19.06 25.39 6.67
CA GLY A 819 -18.70 26.37 7.68
C GLY A 819 -19.91 27.08 8.31
N HIS A 820 -21.14 26.68 8.01
CA HIS A 820 -22.35 27.25 8.63
C HIS A 820 -22.40 26.89 10.10
N LYS A 821 -22.70 27.90 10.92
CA LYS A 821 -22.70 27.79 12.39
C LYS A 821 -24.11 27.61 12.93
N THR A 822 -24.26 26.71 13.89
CA THR A 822 -25.46 26.60 14.73
C THR A 822 -25.08 26.49 16.20
N ALA A 823 -25.97 26.94 17.08
CA ALA A 823 -25.75 26.82 18.52
C ALA A 823 -26.06 25.38 18.97
N GLY A 824 -25.12 24.78 19.72
CA GLY A 824 -25.34 23.52 20.44
C GLY A 824 -25.76 23.74 21.89
N VAL A 825 -26.27 22.68 22.52
CA VAL A 825 -26.59 22.70 23.95
C VAL A 825 -25.90 21.52 24.63
N LEU A 826 -24.97 21.81 25.55
CA LEU A 826 -24.41 20.82 26.45
C LEU A 826 -25.40 20.56 27.59
N ASN A 827 -25.88 19.33 27.71
CA ASN A 827 -26.75 18.94 28.82
C ASN A 827 -25.95 18.62 30.09
N THR A 828 -26.64 18.43 31.22
CA THR A 828 -26.02 18.11 32.52
C THR A 828 -25.30 16.77 32.55
N ALA A 829 -25.58 15.87 31.60
CA ALA A 829 -24.89 14.59 31.45
C ALA A 829 -23.61 14.67 30.59
N GLY A 830 -23.27 15.87 30.08
CA GLY A 830 -22.10 16.09 29.24
C GLY A 830 -22.31 15.74 27.77
N SER A 831 -23.55 15.69 27.30
CA SER A 831 -23.89 15.29 25.93
C SER A 831 -24.44 16.45 25.08
N VAL A 832 -24.16 16.37 23.77
CA VAL A 832 -24.66 17.26 22.71
C VAL A 832 -25.23 16.41 21.56
N GLY A 833 -26.41 16.79 21.08
CA GLY A 833 -27.01 16.18 19.89
C GLY A 833 -26.41 16.78 18.62
N VAL A 834 -26.15 15.93 17.63
CA VAL A 834 -25.52 16.33 16.37
C VAL A 834 -26.20 15.63 15.19
N ASP A 835 -26.39 16.39 14.12
CA ASP A 835 -26.75 15.89 12.80
C ASP A 835 -25.53 16.04 11.87
N VAL A 836 -25.24 14.99 11.11
CA VAL A 836 -24.17 14.98 10.10
C VAL A 836 -24.76 14.53 8.77
N GLU A 837 -24.62 15.38 7.75
CA GLU A 837 -25.14 15.10 6.40
C GLU A 837 -24.50 13.84 5.78
N PRO A 838 -25.17 13.19 4.80
CA PRO A 838 -24.59 12.08 4.04
C PRO A 838 -23.16 12.38 3.59
N GLU A 839 -22.24 11.48 3.90
CA GLU A 839 -20.83 11.56 3.50
C GLU A 839 -20.13 12.88 3.93
N GLY A 840 -20.75 13.66 4.80
CA GLY A 840 -20.32 14.99 5.20
C GLY A 840 -19.59 14.99 6.53
N LEU A 841 -19.35 16.21 7.03
CA LEU A 841 -18.66 16.45 8.29
C LEU A 841 -19.37 17.53 9.11
N THR A 842 -19.41 17.33 10.43
CA THR A 842 -19.85 18.33 11.40
C THR A 842 -18.82 18.44 12.52
N VAL A 843 -18.36 19.66 12.80
CA VAL A 843 -17.51 19.98 13.94
C VAL A 843 -18.37 20.41 15.13
N VAL A 844 -18.08 19.87 16.31
CA VAL A 844 -18.61 20.34 17.59
C VAL A 844 -17.47 20.97 18.39
N SER A 845 -17.60 22.26 18.70
CA SER A 845 -16.59 23.03 19.43
C SER A 845 -17.13 23.46 20.80
N PHE A 846 -16.39 23.12 21.85
CA PHE A 846 -16.67 23.45 23.24
C PHE A 846 -15.69 24.51 23.72
N ARG A 847 -16.20 25.62 24.27
CA ARG A 847 -15.38 26.69 24.89
C ARG A 847 -15.74 26.85 26.36
N GLY A 848 -14.75 27.10 27.21
CA GLY A 848 -14.93 27.12 28.66
C GLY A 848 -14.83 25.75 29.31
N VAL A 849 -14.20 24.78 28.61
CA VAL A 849 -13.83 23.46 29.14
C VAL A 849 -12.32 23.38 29.31
N THR A 850 -11.84 22.48 30.17
CA THR A 850 -10.40 22.39 30.50
C THR A 850 -9.86 20.99 30.27
N PRO A 851 -9.36 20.66 29.05
CA PRO A 851 -8.76 19.36 28.76
C PRO A 851 -7.63 18.98 29.73
N GLN A 852 -7.71 17.79 30.32
CA GLN A 852 -6.73 17.23 31.25
C GLN A 852 -5.61 16.54 30.47
N VAL A 853 -4.68 17.34 29.95
CA VAL A 853 -3.55 16.86 29.15
C VAL A 853 -2.39 16.44 30.05
N GLY A 854 -1.93 15.20 29.91
CA GLY A 854 -0.77 14.65 30.60
C GLY A 854 0.50 14.70 29.75
N PHE A 855 0.92 13.52 29.27
CA PHE A 855 2.17 13.28 28.55
C PHE A 855 2.43 14.24 27.37
N GLN A 856 1.44 14.53 26.53
CA GLN A 856 1.60 15.40 25.36
C GLN A 856 2.11 16.78 25.77
N ARG A 857 1.66 17.33 26.91
CA ARG A 857 2.12 18.63 27.44
C ARG A 857 3.59 18.58 27.87
N GLU A 858 4.10 17.43 28.27
CA GLU A 858 5.50 17.24 28.65
C GLU A 858 6.42 17.16 27.42
N MET A 859 5.85 16.76 26.28
CA MET A 859 6.56 16.59 25.00
C MET A 859 6.52 17.81 24.08
N VAL A 860 5.47 18.62 24.14
CA VAL A 860 5.27 19.77 23.24
C VAL A 860 5.58 21.10 23.95
N GLY A 861 6.19 22.04 23.22
CA GLY A 861 6.51 23.39 23.72
C GLY A 861 7.94 23.85 23.37
N GLU A 862 8.14 25.16 23.39
CA GLU A 862 9.40 25.79 22.95
C GLU A 862 10.47 25.94 24.06
N GLY A 863 10.05 25.95 25.33
CA GLY A 863 10.94 26.11 26.50
C GLY A 863 11.73 24.83 26.88
N GLY A 864 12.63 24.92 27.86
CA GLY A 864 13.37 23.76 28.40
C GLY A 864 14.78 23.53 27.80
N PRO A 865 15.58 22.64 28.42
CA PRO A 865 17.00 22.43 28.11
C PRO A 865 17.24 21.73 26.76
N ARG A 866 18.43 21.92 26.19
CA ARG A 866 18.89 21.26 24.96
C ARG A 866 20.25 20.63 25.23
N LEU A 867 20.49 19.44 24.70
CA LEU A 867 21.82 18.84 24.77
C LEU A 867 22.80 19.65 23.89
N PRO A 868 24.08 19.76 24.29
CA PRO A 868 25.07 20.48 23.51
C PRO A 868 25.37 19.75 22.19
N GLY A 869 25.72 20.50 21.13
CA GLY A 869 26.04 19.93 19.81
C GLY A 869 27.31 19.07 19.81
N SER A 870 28.24 19.34 20.71
CA SER A 870 29.47 18.58 20.94
C SER A 870 29.49 18.01 22.36
N GLY A 871 30.00 16.79 22.52
CA GLY A 871 30.13 16.14 23.83
C GLY A 871 28.85 15.47 24.35
N SER A 872 27.71 15.58 23.65
CA SER A 872 26.49 14.82 23.98
C SER A 872 26.51 13.38 23.49
N HIS A 873 27.60 12.93 22.87
CA HIS A 873 27.88 11.55 22.52
C HIS A 873 29.39 11.32 22.60
N CYS A 874 29.81 10.07 22.79
CA CYS A 874 31.22 9.69 22.74
C CYS A 874 31.39 8.28 22.17
N GLU A 875 32.47 8.10 21.40
CA GLU A 875 33.04 6.79 21.10
C GLU A 875 34.24 6.60 22.04
N LEU A 876 34.35 5.44 22.68
CA LEU A 876 35.38 5.20 23.70
C LEU A 876 36.70 4.68 23.11
N ASP A 877 36.81 4.58 21.78
CA ASP A 877 37.92 3.94 21.04
C ASP A 877 38.33 2.56 21.61
N TRP A 878 37.36 1.86 22.17
CA TRP A 878 37.56 0.59 22.87
C TRP A 878 36.39 -0.34 22.57
N ARG A 879 36.69 -1.46 21.88
CA ARG A 879 35.70 -2.47 21.44
C ARG A 879 34.49 -1.88 20.69
N GLY A 880 34.67 -0.72 20.06
CA GLY A 880 33.59 0.02 19.38
C GLY A 880 32.52 0.59 20.32
N ALA A 881 32.75 0.64 21.63
CA ALA A 881 31.77 1.10 22.60
C ALA A 881 31.37 2.56 22.38
N ARG A 882 30.07 2.83 22.47
CA ARG A 882 29.47 4.14 22.19
C ARG A 882 28.51 4.55 23.29
N ALA A 883 28.38 5.84 23.52
CA ALA A 883 27.34 6.41 24.35
C ALA A 883 26.75 7.68 23.76
N VAL A 884 25.45 7.84 23.97
CA VAL A 884 24.65 8.91 23.39
C VAL A 884 23.71 9.46 24.45
N GLY A 885 23.78 10.77 24.67
CA GLY A 885 22.77 11.51 25.41
C GLY A 885 21.51 11.70 24.56
N LEU A 886 20.36 11.33 25.13
CA LEU A 886 19.04 11.46 24.52
C LEU A 886 18.17 12.34 25.40
N LEU A 887 17.63 13.40 24.80
CA LEU A 887 16.61 14.26 25.38
C LEU A 887 15.50 14.41 24.33
N LEU A 888 14.43 13.66 24.51
CA LEU A 888 13.39 13.50 23.49
C LEU A 888 12.15 14.41 23.72
N GLY A 889 12.18 15.30 24.72
CA GLY A 889 11.13 16.27 24.99
C GLY A 889 11.61 17.44 25.86
N PRO A 890 10.89 18.57 25.91
CA PRO A 890 11.25 19.75 26.70
C PRO A 890 11.23 19.52 28.20
N ASN A 891 10.30 18.70 28.70
CA ASN A 891 10.16 18.39 30.13
C ASN A 891 10.54 16.94 30.45
N GLU A 892 11.12 16.23 29.48
CA GLU A 892 11.59 14.87 29.66
C GLU A 892 12.97 14.84 30.34
N PRO A 893 13.25 13.84 31.19
CA PRO A 893 14.59 13.64 31.70
C PRO A 893 15.52 13.20 30.57
N ALA A 894 16.76 13.71 30.58
CA ALA A 894 17.79 13.17 29.70
C ALA A 894 18.13 11.73 30.11
N ARG A 895 18.48 10.91 29.13
CA ARG A 895 18.97 9.53 29.32
C ARG A 895 20.28 9.37 28.58
N ILE A 896 21.12 8.46 29.05
CA ILE A 896 22.31 8.06 28.30
C ILE A 896 22.12 6.62 27.86
N TYR A 897 22.10 6.42 26.56
CA TYR A 897 22.08 5.10 25.97
C TYR A 897 23.50 4.72 25.56
N THR A 898 23.98 3.56 26.00
CA THR A 898 25.34 3.09 25.73
C THR A 898 25.37 1.59 25.45
N TYR A 899 26.26 1.17 24.55
CA TYR A 899 26.36 -0.22 24.13
C TYR A 899 27.79 -0.56 23.67
N ILE A 900 28.11 -1.86 23.70
CA ILE A 900 29.34 -2.41 23.11
C ILE A 900 28.95 -3.30 21.91
N PRO A 901 29.51 -3.09 20.71
CA PRO A 901 29.26 -3.93 19.54
C PRO A 901 29.73 -5.39 19.62
N ASP A 902 30.66 -5.71 20.51
CA ASP A 902 31.14 -7.06 20.72
C ASP A 902 30.04 -8.00 21.24
N ASN A 903 30.15 -9.27 20.87
CA ASN A 903 29.14 -10.28 21.19
C ASN A 903 29.56 -11.22 22.33
N ASP A 904 28.61 -12.04 22.75
CA ASP A 904 28.78 -13.04 23.80
C ASP A 904 29.77 -14.17 23.46
N ARG A 905 30.39 -14.24 22.27
CA ARG A 905 31.46 -15.22 22.01
C ARG A 905 32.68 -14.97 22.87
N GLU A 906 32.98 -13.71 23.15
CA GLU A 906 34.17 -13.31 23.92
C GLU A 906 33.83 -12.90 25.35
N ILE A 907 32.72 -12.19 25.53
CA ILE A 907 32.34 -11.58 26.80
C ILE A 907 31.40 -12.54 27.56
N ALA A 908 31.75 -12.87 28.79
CA ALA A 908 30.91 -13.62 29.72
C ALA A 908 30.00 -12.71 30.55
N ARG A 909 30.49 -11.50 30.87
CA ARG A 909 29.80 -10.50 31.68
C ARG A 909 30.31 -9.11 31.32
N CYS A 910 29.40 -8.15 31.23
CA CYS A 910 29.71 -6.75 31.02
C CYS A 910 29.12 -5.92 32.16
N THR A 911 29.93 -5.08 32.77
CA THR A 911 29.52 -4.15 33.82
C THR A 911 29.73 -2.72 33.33
N LEU A 912 28.64 -1.97 33.14
CA LEU A 912 28.69 -0.52 32.98
C LEU A 912 28.85 0.13 34.34
N ASN A 913 29.88 0.97 34.46
CA ASN A 913 30.04 1.89 35.57
C ASN A 913 29.71 3.30 35.09
N TYR A 914 29.00 4.07 35.90
CA TYR A 914 28.69 5.47 35.58
C TYR A 914 28.67 6.36 36.81
N ARG A 915 28.95 7.65 36.61
CA ARG A 915 28.92 8.68 37.65
C ARG A 915 28.42 10.00 37.06
N GLN A 916 27.37 10.56 37.65
CA GLN A 916 26.86 11.89 37.28
C GLN A 916 27.44 12.96 38.21
N GLY A 917 28.11 13.98 37.64
CA GLY A 917 28.78 15.04 38.38
C GLY A 917 29.75 14.49 39.44
N GLY A 918 29.67 15.05 40.65
CA GLY A 918 30.42 14.58 41.83
C GLY A 918 29.74 13.44 42.62
N GLY A 919 28.70 12.80 42.06
CA GLY A 919 27.96 11.73 42.73
C GLY A 919 28.76 10.45 42.94
N ALA A 920 28.15 9.47 43.62
CA ALA A 920 28.72 8.14 43.76
C ALA A 920 28.76 7.39 42.42
N VAL A 921 29.71 6.46 42.27
CA VAL A 921 29.74 5.54 41.13
C VAL A 921 28.61 4.52 41.30
N ALA A 922 27.81 4.36 40.26
CA ALA A 922 26.78 3.33 40.15
C ALA A 922 27.16 2.30 39.08
N GLN A 923 26.60 1.10 39.19
CA GLN A 923 26.92 -0.03 38.33
C GLN A 923 25.65 -0.68 37.78
N MET A 924 25.70 -1.11 36.52
CA MET A 924 24.72 -1.97 35.87
C MET A 924 25.47 -3.14 35.26
N GLU A 925 25.02 -4.37 35.50
CA GLU A 925 25.65 -5.58 35.00
C GLU A 925 24.70 -6.31 34.07
N ASP A 926 25.24 -6.86 32.97
CA ASP A 926 24.55 -7.79 32.10
C ASP A 926 25.47 -9.00 31.83
N ALA A 927 24.88 -10.19 31.93
CA ALA A 927 25.55 -11.47 31.66
C ALA A 927 25.06 -12.09 30.33
N SER A 928 24.18 -11.40 29.60
CA SER A 928 23.62 -11.82 28.32
C SER A 928 23.77 -10.73 27.26
N TYR A 929 24.12 -11.14 26.04
CA TYR A 929 24.15 -10.22 24.90
C TYR A 929 22.71 -9.99 24.39
N PRO A 930 22.34 -8.76 23.97
CA PRO A 930 23.17 -7.57 23.73
C PRO A 930 23.61 -6.80 24.99
N PHE A 931 24.89 -6.39 25.04
CA PHE A 931 25.44 -5.58 26.13
C PHE A 931 25.14 -4.09 25.93
N GLU A 932 23.96 -3.68 26.38
CA GLU A 932 23.44 -2.34 26.21
C GLU A 932 22.72 -1.82 27.46
N TYR A 933 22.80 -0.52 27.71
CA TYR A 933 22.34 0.08 28.96
C TYR A 933 21.71 1.44 28.70
N THR A 934 20.64 1.71 29.44
CA THR A 934 19.98 3.02 29.48
C THR A 934 20.15 3.58 30.88
N VAL A 935 20.98 4.61 31.02
CA VAL A 935 21.28 5.28 32.28
C VAL A 935 20.30 6.45 32.47
N PRO A 936 19.44 6.41 33.50
CA PRO A 936 18.61 7.55 33.86
C PRO A 936 19.46 8.66 34.46
N THR A 937 19.19 9.92 34.11
CA THR A 937 19.92 11.07 34.65
C THR A 937 19.06 11.88 35.62
N LYS A 938 19.70 12.48 36.63
CA LYS A 938 19.07 13.42 37.56
C LYS A 938 19.62 14.81 37.28
N GLY A 939 18.89 15.58 36.48
CA GLY A 939 19.35 16.90 36.01
C GLY A 939 20.41 16.80 34.90
N PHE A 940 21.17 17.87 34.71
CA PHE A 940 22.00 18.08 33.51
C PHE A 940 23.52 18.14 33.80
N GLU A 941 23.94 17.61 34.95
CA GLU A 941 25.37 17.44 35.23
C GLU A 941 25.99 16.40 34.26
N PRO A 942 27.27 16.57 33.86
CA PRO A 942 27.96 15.60 33.00
C PRO A 942 27.98 14.19 33.59
N VAL A 943 27.97 13.19 32.73
CA VAL A 943 28.02 11.78 33.14
C VAL A 943 29.29 11.14 32.59
N ALA A 944 30.11 10.63 33.51
CA ALA A 944 31.25 9.79 33.20
C ALA A 944 30.79 8.33 33.12
N ILE A 945 31.26 7.59 32.11
CA ILE A 945 30.95 6.17 31.91
C ILE A 945 32.20 5.37 31.59
N TRP A 946 32.26 4.11 32.00
CA TRP A 946 33.25 3.15 31.54
C TRP A 946 32.74 1.72 31.72
N PHE A 947 33.26 0.82 30.90
CA PHE A 947 32.91 -0.60 30.93
C PHE A 947 34.00 -1.41 31.61
N GLU A 948 33.59 -2.44 32.32
CA GLU A 948 34.44 -3.53 32.80
C GLU A 948 33.86 -4.83 32.23
N VAL A 949 34.64 -5.54 31.42
CA VAL A 949 34.20 -6.80 30.80
C VAL A 949 35.01 -7.96 31.35
N GLU A 950 34.33 -9.04 31.67
CA GLU A 950 34.92 -10.33 31.98
C GLU A 950 34.78 -11.22 30.75
N LEU A 951 35.90 -11.63 30.17
CA LEU A 951 35.93 -12.53 29.02
C LEU A 951 35.67 -13.97 29.47
N LYS A 952 35.22 -14.82 28.55
CA LYS A 952 34.95 -16.25 28.82
C LYS A 952 36.18 -17.05 29.28
N ASN A 953 37.39 -16.54 29.04
CA ASN A 953 38.64 -17.11 29.56
C ASN A 953 39.03 -16.58 30.96
N GLY A 954 38.18 -15.79 31.60
CA GLY A 954 38.41 -15.19 32.92
C GLY A 954 39.21 -13.89 32.93
N LYS A 955 39.75 -13.43 31.78
CA LYS A 955 40.47 -12.15 31.68
C LYS A 955 39.49 -11.00 31.88
N LYS A 956 39.88 -10.00 32.67
CA LYS A 956 39.12 -8.75 32.84
C LYS A 956 39.75 -7.62 32.05
N GLU A 957 38.93 -6.83 31.39
CA GLU A 957 39.34 -5.64 30.66
C GLU A 957 38.50 -4.44 31.08
N LYS A 958 39.09 -3.24 30.99
CA LYS A 958 38.45 -1.99 31.36
C LYS A 958 38.59 -0.98 30.23
N SER A 959 37.50 -0.30 29.89
CA SER A 959 37.52 0.77 28.90
C SER A 959 38.14 2.05 29.45
N PRO A 960 38.56 2.99 28.58
CA PRO A 960 38.71 4.39 28.95
C PRO A 960 37.42 4.96 29.55
N VAL A 961 37.53 6.07 30.29
CA VAL A 961 36.37 6.81 30.81
C VAL A 961 35.88 7.77 29.73
N GLY A 962 34.66 7.54 29.23
CA GLY A 962 33.94 8.48 28.38
C GLY A 962 33.18 9.50 29.21
N GLN A 963 32.98 10.71 28.67
CA GLN A 963 32.18 11.75 29.30
C GLN A 963 31.08 12.23 28.36
N ILE A 964 29.85 12.30 28.85
CA ILE A 964 28.67 12.82 28.15
C ILE A 964 28.22 14.12 28.80
N LEU A 965 28.15 15.19 28.02
CA LEU A 965 27.66 16.50 28.43
C LEU A 965 26.15 16.59 28.19
N LEU A 966 25.42 17.05 29.21
CA LEU A 966 23.97 17.24 29.16
C LEU A 966 23.55 18.71 29.08
N LYS A 967 24.50 19.64 29.24
CA LYS A 967 24.32 21.08 29.11
C LYS A 967 25.58 21.74 28.57
#